data_AF-A0A7K2QJD9-F1
#
_entry.id   AF-A0A7K2QJD9-F1
#
_cell.length_a   1.000
_cell.length_b   1.000
_cell.length_c   1.000
_cell.angle_alpha   90.00
_cell.angle_beta   90.00
_cell.angle_gamma   90.00
#
_symmetry.space_group_name_H-M   'P 1'
#
loop_
_entity.id
_entity.type
_entity.pdbx_description
1 polymer ?
#
loop_
_entity_poly.entity_id
_entity_poly.type
_entity_poly.pdbx_seq_one_letter_code
_entity_poly.pdbx_strand_id
1 'polypeptide(L)'
;VLFAGGIHDERSAAMAVAAAAPLAERGARIGVLMGTAYLFTEEAVAAGAVTPRFQRAALECADTVLLHTAPGHATRCADTPYARTFEETRQRLARGGTEPREMWEELERLNLGRLRIASKGLRRGESAELEAVDEERQYADGLFMLGQAATLRGGTTTVAALHGQVTEGATRLLERRAAELAAADAGERACGPAADPLDVAIVGMACAYPGAPDLAAFWAQVLAGRDAVTEVPAERWDPALYYDTDPARAGERTPSRWGGFLDPVPFDALAHGIPPSSLAGIEPVQLLALEISARALRDAGYGKQREFDRSRTSVVFGAEAGTELAGAYGLRALHPAYLGELPPALDEQLPRLTEDSFPGILANVIAGRVANRLDLGGANCTVDAACASSLAALDLACRQLRDGDSDMVLCGGADVHNGINDYLLFASVRALSPGGRCRPFDSAADGIALGEGVGALVLKRLADAERDGDRVYAVIKAVGASSDGRSLGLTAPRPEGQRRALERAYARAGVSPSEVGLVEAHGTGTVVGDSTELGVLSAVFTEAGAGVGSCALGSVKSQLGHTKCAAGLAGLIKAARAVHTGVRPPTLHIDRPNPAWQAETSPFAFDTEARPWAVPVERRIAGVSAFGFGGTNYHAVLAGYAGAQEPEQGREDWPAELFCFRGEDRRAAGRAMARLAARLEENDAAGRPWALRDLAAEACAGGS
;
A
#
# COMPACT_ATOMS: atom_id res chain seq x y z
N VAL A 1 -21.49 33.24 2.30
CA VAL A 1 -20.54 34.10 1.56
C VAL A 1 -21.14 34.41 0.21
N LEU A 2 -21.28 35.69 -0.14
CA LEU A 2 -21.77 36.12 -1.44
C LEU A 2 -20.61 36.75 -2.22
N PHE A 3 -20.30 36.19 -3.38
CA PHE A 3 -19.33 36.76 -4.31
C PHE A 3 -20.04 37.75 -5.23
N ALA A 4 -19.63 39.01 -5.15
CA ALA A 4 -20.18 40.09 -5.94
C ALA A 4 -19.07 40.81 -6.70
N GLY A 5 -19.39 41.31 -7.90
CA GLY A 5 -18.44 42.00 -8.77
C GLY A 5 -17.62 41.01 -9.60
N GLY A 6 -17.83 41.01 -10.90
CA GLY A 6 -17.07 40.19 -11.85
C GLY A 6 -17.71 38.87 -12.27
N ILE A 7 -18.85 38.48 -11.69
CA ILE A 7 -19.64 37.32 -12.14
C ILE A 7 -20.47 37.72 -13.35
N HIS A 8 -20.10 37.21 -14.52
CA HIS A 8 -20.71 37.62 -15.79
C HIS A 8 -20.97 36.49 -16.78
N ASP A 9 -20.49 35.26 -16.55
CA ASP A 9 -20.63 34.09 -17.43
C ASP A 9 -20.35 32.78 -16.67
N GLU A 10 -20.37 31.63 -17.36
CA GLU A 10 -20.05 30.34 -16.76
C GLU A 10 -18.63 30.26 -16.17
N ARG A 11 -17.64 30.94 -16.76
CA ARG A 11 -16.23 30.87 -16.36
C ARG A 11 -15.99 31.61 -15.06
N SER A 12 -16.47 32.84 -14.99
CA SER A 12 -16.35 33.68 -13.78
C SER A 12 -17.12 33.08 -12.60
N ALA A 13 -18.28 32.46 -12.83
CA ALA A 13 -19.02 31.72 -11.82
C ALA A 13 -18.25 30.47 -11.34
N ALA A 14 -17.72 29.66 -12.26
CA ALA A 14 -16.91 28.48 -11.93
C ALA A 14 -15.68 28.85 -11.09
N MET A 15 -14.97 29.92 -11.43
CA MET A 15 -13.81 30.41 -10.67
C MET A 15 -14.18 30.78 -9.23
N ALA A 16 -15.30 31.50 -9.04
CA ALA A 16 -15.77 31.88 -7.72
C ALA A 16 -16.17 30.66 -6.87
N VAL A 17 -16.80 29.65 -7.48
CA VAL A 17 -17.18 28.41 -6.80
C VAL A 17 -15.94 27.59 -6.42
N ALA A 18 -14.97 27.43 -7.33
CA ALA A 18 -13.72 26.73 -7.04
C ALA A 18 -12.93 27.39 -5.90
N ALA A 19 -12.81 28.72 -5.91
CA ALA A 19 -12.12 29.46 -4.85
C ALA A 19 -12.84 29.33 -3.48
N ALA A 20 -14.16 29.10 -3.49
CA ALA A 20 -14.97 28.97 -2.29
C ALA A 20 -15.12 27.53 -1.77
N ALA A 21 -14.61 26.52 -2.50
CA ALA A 21 -14.79 25.11 -2.16
C ALA A 21 -14.35 24.76 -0.72
N PRO A 22 -13.18 25.21 -0.20
CA PRO A 22 -12.79 24.93 1.18
C PRO A 22 -13.72 25.51 2.24
N LEU A 23 -14.43 26.60 1.92
CA LEU A 23 -15.43 27.19 2.81
C LEU A 23 -16.74 26.39 2.77
N ALA A 24 -17.13 25.89 1.60
CA ALA A 24 -18.30 25.04 1.43
C ALA A 24 -18.15 23.70 2.16
N GLU A 25 -16.97 23.08 2.10
CA GLU A 25 -16.63 21.86 2.87
C GLU A 25 -16.77 22.06 4.38
N ARG A 26 -16.52 23.29 4.86
CA ARG A 26 -16.71 23.69 6.26
C ARG A 26 -18.14 24.13 6.57
N GLY A 27 -19.09 23.90 5.66
CA GLY A 27 -20.52 24.17 5.83
C GLY A 27 -20.99 25.59 5.48
N ALA A 28 -20.14 26.44 4.90
CA ALA A 28 -20.55 27.79 4.51
C ALA A 28 -21.47 27.77 3.28
N ARG A 29 -22.59 28.52 3.32
CA ARG A 29 -23.45 28.74 2.14
C ARG A 29 -22.80 29.73 1.19
N ILE A 30 -22.60 29.34 -0.07
CA ILE A 30 -21.97 30.16 -1.12
C ILE A 30 -23.03 30.64 -2.11
N GLY A 31 -22.95 31.89 -2.56
CA GLY A 31 -23.76 32.41 -3.65
C GLY A 31 -23.04 33.48 -4.45
N VAL A 32 -23.58 33.82 -5.62
CA VAL A 32 -22.99 34.78 -6.57
C VAL A 32 -23.98 35.88 -6.94
N LEU A 33 -23.49 37.08 -7.25
CA LEU A 33 -24.29 38.24 -7.64
C LEU A 33 -23.84 38.77 -9.02
N MET A 34 -24.76 38.73 -10.00
CA MET A 34 -24.53 39.01 -11.43
C MET A 34 -24.75 40.48 -11.83
N GLY A 35 -24.49 41.43 -10.94
CA GLY A 35 -24.94 42.83 -11.05
C GLY A 35 -24.83 43.46 -12.45
N THR A 36 -23.62 43.62 -12.98
CA THR A 36 -23.40 44.25 -14.31
C THR A 36 -23.69 43.32 -15.48
N ALA A 37 -23.83 42.01 -15.26
CA ALA A 37 -24.11 41.05 -16.33
C ALA A 37 -25.54 41.21 -16.88
N TYR A 38 -26.47 41.71 -16.06
CA TYR A 38 -27.83 42.02 -16.50
C TYR A 38 -27.88 43.13 -17.57
N LEU A 39 -26.86 43.98 -17.69
CA LEU A 39 -26.81 45.03 -18.72
C LEU A 39 -26.82 44.45 -20.15
N PHE A 40 -26.41 43.18 -20.31
CA PHE A 40 -26.37 42.47 -21.58
C PHE A 40 -27.64 41.66 -21.85
N THR A 41 -28.61 41.68 -20.92
CA THR A 41 -29.87 40.96 -21.10
C THR A 41 -30.81 41.73 -22.01
N GLU A 42 -31.47 41.02 -22.92
CA GLU A 42 -32.52 41.59 -23.79
C GLU A 42 -33.66 42.17 -22.95
N GLU A 43 -33.99 41.51 -21.84
CA GLU A 43 -35.01 41.94 -20.89
C GLU A 43 -34.67 43.27 -20.21
N ALA A 44 -33.39 43.58 -19.97
CA ALA A 44 -33.00 44.87 -19.40
C ALA A 44 -33.33 46.04 -20.34
N VAL A 45 -33.25 45.83 -21.65
CA VAL A 45 -33.67 46.83 -22.65
C VAL A 45 -35.18 46.84 -22.79
N ALA A 46 -35.82 45.67 -22.93
CA ALA A 46 -37.26 45.55 -23.11
C ALA A 46 -38.07 46.13 -21.93
N ALA A 47 -37.59 45.95 -20.69
CA ALA A 47 -38.20 46.50 -19.48
C ALA A 47 -37.82 47.97 -19.22
N GLY A 48 -37.00 48.58 -20.08
CA GLY A 48 -36.54 49.96 -19.93
C GLY A 48 -35.60 50.18 -18.74
N ALA A 49 -34.93 49.13 -18.25
CA ALA A 49 -33.91 49.26 -17.20
C ALA A 49 -32.70 50.04 -17.74
N VAL A 50 -32.29 49.76 -18.98
CA VAL A 50 -31.32 50.53 -19.76
C VAL A 50 -31.83 50.77 -21.18
N THR A 51 -31.29 51.78 -21.86
CA THR A 51 -31.60 52.02 -23.28
C THR A 51 -30.83 51.08 -24.22
N PRO A 52 -31.28 50.89 -25.48
CA PRO A 52 -30.51 50.19 -26.51
C PRO A 52 -29.10 50.78 -26.71
N ARG A 53 -28.97 52.11 -26.64
CA ARG A 53 -27.69 52.80 -26.76
C ARG A 53 -26.72 52.43 -25.64
N PHE A 54 -27.21 52.26 -24.41
CA PHE A 54 -26.41 51.81 -23.27
C PHE A 54 -25.90 50.39 -23.45
N GLN A 55 -26.76 49.47 -23.89
CA GLN A 55 -26.35 48.10 -24.14
C GLN A 55 -25.30 48.02 -25.27
N ARG A 56 -25.47 48.80 -26.35
CA ARG A 56 -24.44 48.91 -27.41
C ARG A 56 -23.12 49.47 -26.88
N ALA A 57 -23.15 50.54 -26.08
CA ALA A 57 -21.92 51.06 -25.44
C ALA A 57 -21.24 50.01 -24.57
N ALA A 58 -21.99 49.19 -23.85
CA ALA A 58 -21.44 48.12 -23.02
C ALA A 58 -20.78 47.00 -23.85
N LEU A 59 -21.37 46.65 -25.01
CA LEU A 59 -20.83 45.65 -25.94
C LEU A 59 -19.60 46.15 -26.72
N GLU A 60 -19.58 47.43 -27.07
CA GLU A 60 -18.47 48.08 -27.79
C GLU A 60 -17.29 48.43 -26.88
N CYS A 61 -17.50 48.41 -25.56
CA CYS A 61 -16.52 48.79 -24.56
C CYS A 61 -15.41 47.73 -24.46
N ALA A 62 -14.19 48.08 -24.86
CA ALA A 62 -13.01 47.24 -24.64
C ALA A 62 -12.42 47.43 -23.23
N ASP A 63 -12.38 48.68 -22.74
CA ASP A 63 -11.70 49.06 -21.51
C ASP A 63 -12.57 49.96 -20.61
N THR A 64 -12.41 49.78 -19.29
CA THR A 64 -13.06 50.63 -18.29
C THR A 64 -12.05 51.47 -17.52
N VAL A 65 -12.44 52.69 -17.19
CA VAL A 65 -11.63 53.65 -16.41
C VAL A 65 -12.24 53.88 -15.04
N LEU A 66 -11.42 54.36 -14.09
CA LEU A 66 -11.87 54.77 -12.77
C LEU A 66 -11.93 56.30 -12.69
N LEU A 67 -13.13 56.82 -12.44
CA LEU A 67 -13.34 58.23 -12.17
C LEU A 67 -13.17 58.47 -10.68
N HIS A 68 -12.02 59.03 -10.29
CA HIS A 68 -11.69 59.35 -8.91
C HIS A 68 -12.19 60.74 -8.53
N THR A 69 -13.16 60.81 -7.62
CA THR A 69 -13.66 62.10 -7.08
C THR A 69 -12.95 62.50 -5.79
N ALA A 70 -12.53 61.52 -4.97
CA ALA A 70 -11.75 61.71 -3.74
C ALA A 70 -10.98 60.43 -3.37
N PRO A 71 -10.03 60.46 -2.43
CA PRO A 71 -9.42 59.26 -1.88
C PRO A 71 -10.49 58.24 -1.43
N GLY A 72 -10.40 57.02 -1.95
CA GLY A 72 -11.38 55.94 -1.68
C GLY A 72 -12.72 56.05 -2.43
N HIS A 73 -12.97 57.13 -3.17
CA HIS A 73 -14.20 57.33 -3.95
C HIS A 73 -13.90 57.23 -5.44
N ALA A 74 -14.30 56.13 -6.06
CA ALA A 74 -14.10 55.89 -7.48
C ALA A 74 -15.32 55.22 -8.11
N THR A 75 -15.71 55.67 -9.30
CA THR A 75 -16.73 55.02 -10.12
C THR A 75 -16.08 54.41 -11.35
N ARG A 76 -16.37 53.12 -11.62
CA ARG A 76 -15.90 52.45 -12.83
C ARG A 76 -16.90 52.60 -13.96
N CYS A 77 -16.43 53.02 -15.14
CA CYS A 77 -17.27 53.22 -16.32
C CYS A 77 -16.52 52.91 -17.62
N ALA A 78 -17.23 52.83 -18.74
CA ALA A 78 -16.63 52.77 -20.07
C ALA A 78 -15.74 54.00 -20.32
N ASP A 79 -14.66 53.83 -21.08
CA ASP A 79 -13.87 54.95 -21.63
C ASP A 79 -14.66 55.69 -22.72
N THR A 80 -15.56 56.57 -22.31
CA THR A 80 -16.36 57.43 -23.20
C THR A 80 -15.77 58.85 -23.27
N PRO A 81 -16.21 59.70 -24.22
CA PRO A 81 -15.79 61.11 -24.25
C PRO A 81 -15.97 61.83 -22.92
N TYR A 82 -17.08 61.59 -22.21
CA TYR A 82 -17.30 62.12 -20.87
C TYR A 82 -16.22 61.70 -19.87
N ALA A 83 -15.84 60.42 -19.86
CA ALA A 83 -14.82 59.91 -18.94
C ALA A 83 -13.46 60.60 -19.15
N ARG A 84 -13.10 60.87 -20.41
CA ARG A 84 -11.89 61.63 -20.77
C ARG A 84 -11.97 63.08 -20.32
N THR A 85 -13.10 63.76 -20.56
CA THR A 85 -13.33 65.14 -20.09
C THR A 85 -13.28 65.25 -18.57
N PHE A 86 -13.81 64.26 -17.84
CA PHE A 86 -13.72 64.19 -16.39
C PHE A 86 -12.26 64.11 -15.93
N GLU A 87 -11.47 63.22 -16.53
CA GLU A 87 -10.06 63.03 -16.19
C GLU A 87 -9.21 64.27 -16.52
N GLU A 88 -9.43 64.90 -17.68
CA GLU A 88 -8.80 66.17 -18.03
C GLU A 88 -9.12 67.28 -17.02
N THR A 89 -10.37 67.34 -16.55
CA THR A 89 -10.81 68.31 -15.53
C THR A 89 -10.13 68.03 -14.19
N ARG A 90 -10.07 66.77 -13.77
CA ARG A 90 -9.36 66.36 -12.55
C ARG A 90 -7.88 66.73 -12.60
N GLN A 91 -7.20 66.45 -13.72
CA GLN A 91 -5.80 66.80 -13.91
C GLN A 91 -5.57 68.32 -13.94
N ARG A 92 -6.53 69.10 -14.43
CA ARG A 92 -6.49 70.56 -14.41
C ARG A 92 -6.59 71.09 -12.98
N LEU A 93 -7.57 70.62 -12.19
CA LEU A 93 -7.75 71.02 -10.80
C LEU A 93 -6.54 70.65 -9.93
N ALA A 94 -6.00 69.44 -10.13
CA ALA A 94 -4.81 68.98 -9.42
C ALA A 94 -3.56 69.83 -9.74
N ARG A 95 -3.35 70.20 -11.01
CA ARG A 95 -2.24 71.09 -11.41
C ARG A 95 -2.44 72.53 -10.95
N GLY A 96 -3.69 72.96 -10.79
CA GLY A 96 -4.04 74.30 -10.32
C GLY A 96 -3.88 74.52 -8.82
N GLY A 97 -3.56 73.47 -8.04
CA GLY A 97 -3.43 73.57 -6.59
C GLY A 97 -4.76 73.76 -5.85
N THR A 98 -5.89 73.39 -6.46
CA THR A 98 -7.22 73.46 -5.84
C THR A 98 -7.25 72.64 -4.55
N GLU A 99 -7.85 73.19 -3.49
CA GLU A 99 -8.00 72.50 -2.21
C GLU A 99 -8.74 71.15 -2.39
N PRO A 100 -8.34 70.06 -1.71
CA PRO A 100 -8.90 68.73 -1.94
C PRO A 100 -10.43 68.62 -1.82
N ARG A 101 -11.02 69.42 -0.92
CA ARG A 101 -12.47 69.46 -0.71
C ARG A 101 -13.20 70.13 -1.88
N GLU A 102 -12.67 71.23 -2.39
CA GLU A 102 -13.24 71.95 -3.52
C GLU A 102 -13.14 71.13 -4.81
N MET A 103 -11.99 70.46 -5.01
CA MET A 103 -11.81 69.51 -6.11
C MET A 103 -12.84 68.38 -6.06
N TRP A 104 -13.11 67.81 -4.88
CA TRP A 104 -14.15 66.78 -4.72
C TRP A 104 -15.55 67.30 -5.08
N GLU A 105 -15.94 68.47 -4.56
CA GLU A 105 -17.25 69.08 -4.83
C GLU A 105 -17.47 69.37 -6.33
N GLU A 106 -16.43 69.80 -7.05
CA GLU A 106 -16.49 70.07 -8.49
C GLU A 106 -16.61 68.76 -9.31
N LEU A 107 -15.82 67.74 -8.96
CA LEU A 107 -15.85 66.45 -9.65
C LEU A 107 -17.17 65.70 -9.40
N GLU A 108 -17.73 65.74 -8.20
CA GLU A 108 -19.07 65.19 -7.93
C GLU A 108 -20.16 65.92 -8.74
N ARG A 109 -20.04 67.24 -8.86
CA ARG A 109 -20.98 68.04 -9.66
C ARG A 109 -20.97 67.64 -11.13
N LEU A 110 -19.82 67.27 -11.68
CA LEU A 110 -19.72 66.76 -13.06
C LEU A 110 -20.48 65.44 -13.24
N ASN A 111 -20.42 64.54 -12.24
CA ASN A 111 -21.07 63.22 -12.28
C ASN A 111 -22.59 63.29 -12.10
N LEU A 112 -23.12 64.34 -11.46
CA LEU A 112 -24.55 64.50 -11.21
C LEU A 112 -25.38 64.38 -12.50
N GLY A 113 -26.29 63.41 -12.51
CA GLY A 113 -27.22 63.17 -13.62
C GLY A 113 -26.63 62.43 -14.83
N ARG A 114 -25.32 62.21 -14.90
CA ARG A 114 -24.64 61.55 -16.03
C ARG A 114 -25.05 60.09 -16.21
N LEU A 115 -25.31 59.38 -15.11
CA LEU A 115 -25.81 58.01 -15.15
C LEU A 115 -27.23 57.95 -15.75
N ARG A 116 -28.07 58.95 -15.49
CA ARG A 116 -29.43 59.01 -16.03
C ARG A 116 -29.40 59.34 -17.53
N ILE A 117 -28.48 60.19 -17.97
CA ILE A 117 -28.22 60.41 -19.39
C ILE A 117 -27.88 59.07 -20.04
N ALA A 118 -26.88 58.35 -19.53
CA ALA A 118 -26.48 57.06 -20.08
C ALA A 118 -27.61 56.01 -20.04
N SER A 119 -28.20 55.75 -18.87
CA SER A 119 -29.13 54.63 -18.68
C SER A 119 -30.54 54.88 -19.21
N LYS A 120 -31.01 56.14 -19.22
CA LYS A 120 -32.40 56.50 -19.60
C LYS A 120 -32.51 57.41 -20.82
N GLY A 121 -31.41 57.99 -21.31
CA GLY A 121 -31.48 59.00 -22.36
C GLY A 121 -32.18 60.28 -21.90
N LEU A 122 -32.09 60.62 -20.60
CA LEU A 122 -32.76 61.77 -20.00
C LEU A 122 -31.79 62.70 -19.27
N ARG A 123 -31.94 64.01 -19.48
CA ARG A 123 -31.26 65.06 -18.72
C ARG A 123 -32.27 65.93 -17.97
N ARG A 124 -31.80 66.71 -16.98
CA ARG A 124 -32.64 67.70 -16.29
C ARG A 124 -32.37 69.07 -16.91
N GLY A 125 -33.40 69.71 -17.45
CA GLY A 125 -33.34 71.06 -18.03
C GLY A 125 -33.27 72.15 -16.96
N GLU A 126 -33.14 73.41 -17.39
CA GLU A 126 -33.02 74.58 -16.50
C GLU A 126 -34.28 74.81 -15.64
N SER A 127 -35.45 74.41 -16.14
CA SER A 127 -36.75 74.43 -15.44
C SER A 127 -36.95 73.25 -14.48
N ALA A 128 -35.93 72.41 -14.25
CA ALA A 128 -35.98 71.17 -13.47
C ALA A 128 -36.81 70.02 -14.07
N GLU A 129 -37.34 70.17 -15.29
CA GLU A 129 -38.04 69.12 -16.05
C GLU A 129 -37.08 68.10 -16.69
N LEU A 130 -37.60 66.92 -17.06
CA LEU A 130 -36.83 65.87 -17.73
C LEU A 130 -36.96 66.01 -19.25
N GLU A 131 -35.81 66.15 -19.93
CA GLU A 131 -35.72 66.26 -21.39
C GLU A 131 -35.05 65.01 -21.96
N ALA A 132 -35.57 64.52 -23.11
CA ALA A 132 -34.92 63.46 -23.87
C ALA A 132 -33.66 63.97 -24.56
N VAL A 133 -32.63 63.13 -24.62
CA VAL A 133 -31.41 63.37 -25.40
C VAL A 133 -31.31 62.37 -26.54
N ASP A 134 -30.75 62.80 -27.67
CA ASP A 134 -30.42 61.90 -28.78
C ASP A 134 -29.27 60.93 -28.42
N GLU A 135 -29.08 59.89 -29.23
CA GLU A 135 -28.08 58.84 -28.97
C GLU A 135 -26.62 59.34 -28.99
N GLU A 136 -26.34 60.38 -29.79
CA GLU A 136 -25.00 60.96 -29.92
C GLU A 136 -24.64 61.70 -28.62
N ARG A 137 -25.55 62.55 -28.14
CA ARG A 137 -25.41 63.25 -26.88
C ARG A 137 -25.44 62.29 -25.70
N GLN A 138 -26.26 61.25 -25.75
CA GLN A 138 -26.28 60.20 -24.74
C GLN A 138 -24.91 59.53 -24.57
N TYR A 139 -24.20 59.26 -25.68
CA TYR A 139 -22.86 58.68 -25.61
C TYR A 139 -21.80 59.69 -25.16
N ALA A 140 -21.85 60.91 -25.71
CA ALA A 140 -20.87 61.96 -25.41
C ALA A 140 -20.92 62.40 -23.94
N ASP A 141 -22.11 62.52 -23.37
CA ASP A 141 -22.35 63.08 -22.03
C ASP A 141 -22.67 62.04 -20.96
N GLY A 142 -22.85 60.77 -21.33
CA GLY A 142 -23.32 59.72 -20.44
C GLY A 142 -22.20 59.07 -19.62
N LEU A 143 -22.50 58.75 -18.36
CA LEU A 143 -21.69 57.89 -17.51
C LEU A 143 -22.18 56.43 -17.60
N PHE A 144 -21.53 55.63 -18.45
CA PHE A 144 -21.87 54.22 -18.67
C PHE A 144 -21.16 53.36 -17.61
N MET A 145 -21.82 53.11 -16.47
CA MET A 145 -21.24 52.29 -15.40
C MET A 145 -21.26 50.80 -15.77
N LEU A 146 -20.08 50.21 -15.90
CA LEU A 146 -19.89 48.77 -16.04
C LEU A 146 -18.54 48.37 -15.44
N GLY A 147 -18.44 47.12 -14.97
CA GLY A 147 -17.20 46.58 -14.43
C GLY A 147 -16.25 46.12 -15.53
N GLN A 148 -14.94 45.99 -15.23
CA GLN A 148 -13.97 45.54 -16.23
C GLN A 148 -14.31 44.16 -16.79
N ALA A 149 -14.73 43.21 -15.95
CA ALA A 149 -15.08 41.88 -16.42
C ALA A 149 -16.31 41.87 -17.36
N ALA A 150 -17.15 42.92 -17.33
CA ALA A 150 -18.30 43.02 -18.21
C ALA A 150 -17.89 43.20 -19.68
N THR A 151 -16.71 43.79 -19.96
CA THR A 151 -16.21 44.00 -21.33
C THR A 151 -15.84 42.69 -22.04
N LEU A 152 -15.75 41.58 -21.29
CA LEU A 152 -15.48 40.26 -21.84
C LEU A 152 -16.71 39.64 -22.54
N ARG A 153 -17.91 40.23 -22.40
CA ARG A 153 -19.11 39.76 -23.10
C ARG A 153 -19.19 40.36 -24.50
N GLY A 154 -19.01 39.50 -25.51
CA GLY A 154 -19.12 39.89 -26.92
C GLY A 154 -20.53 39.89 -27.51
N GLY A 155 -21.58 39.63 -26.71
CA GLY A 155 -22.95 39.52 -27.22
C GLY A 155 -24.03 39.66 -26.15
N THR A 156 -25.27 39.89 -26.60
CA THR A 156 -26.46 39.92 -25.76
C THR A 156 -26.82 38.51 -25.26
N THR A 157 -27.64 38.45 -24.22
CA THR A 157 -28.15 37.22 -23.62
C THR A 157 -29.58 37.43 -23.17
N THR A 158 -30.25 36.38 -22.72
CA THR A 158 -31.49 36.50 -21.92
C THR A 158 -31.16 36.34 -20.44
N VAL A 159 -32.07 36.75 -19.55
CA VAL A 159 -31.96 36.50 -18.10
C VAL A 159 -31.89 35.00 -17.84
N ALA A 160 -32.73 34.21 -18.53
CA ALA A 160 -32.74 32.76 -18.39
C ALA A 160 -31.41 32.12 -18.83
N ALA A 161 -30.87 32.53 -19.99
CA ALA A 161 -29.58 32.03 -20.46
C ALA A 161 -28.44 32.44 -19.51
N LEU A 162 -28.43 33.67 -19.02
CA LEU A 162 -27.43 34.13 -18.05
C LEU A 162 -27.47 33.30 -16.76
N HIS A 163 -28.67 33.00 -16.25
CA HIS A 163 -28.83 32.15 -15.06
C HIS A 163 -28.35 30.73 -15.33
N GLY A 164 -28.70 30.14 -16.48
CA GLY A 164 -28.21 28.82 -16.89
C GLY A 164 -26.68 28.77 -17.03
N GLN A 165 -26.05 29.84 -17.52
CA GLN A 165 -24.58 29.95 -17.60
C GLN A 165 -23.94 29.89 -16.21
N VAL A 166 -24.42 30.69 -15.25
CA VAL A 166 -23.79 30.78 -13.92
C VAL A 166 -24.14 29.63 -12.98
N THR A 167 -25.14 28.80 -13.32
CA THR A 167 -25.51 27.59 -12.57
C THR A 167 -24.99 26.34 -13.27
N GLU A 168 -25.81 25.70 -14.11
CA GLU A 168 -25.50 24.42 -14.77
C GLU A 168 -24.30 24.51 -15.71
N GLY A 169 -24.11 25.65 -16.37
CA GLY A 169 -22.95 25.90 -17.21
C GLY A 169 -21.64 25.90 -16.42
N ALA A 170 -21.62 26.60 -15.28
CA ALA A 170 -20.47 26.69 -14.40
C ALA A 170 -20.10 25.32 -13.80
N THR A 171 -21.09 24.53 -13.36
CA THR A 171 -20.85 23.17 -12.84
C THR A 171 -20.22 22.26 -13.90
N ARG A 172 -20.81 22.21 -15.11
CA ARG A 172 -20.24 21.40 -16.22
C ARG A 172 -18.83 21.84 -16.59
N LEU A 173 -18.54 23.14 -16.52
CA LEU A 173 -17.20 23.66 -16.76
C LEU A 173 -16.19 23.15 -15.72
N LEU A 174 -16.58 23.14 -14.44
CA LEU A 174 -15.75 22.64 -13.35
C LEU A 174 -15.50 21.13 -13.47
N GLU A 175 -16.54 20.34 -13.73
CA GLU A 175 -16.42 18.89 -13.94
C GLU A 175 -15.43 18.57 -15.07
N ARG A 176 -15.56 19.26 -16.21
CA ARG A 176 -14.65 19.09 -17.34
C ARG A 176 -13.21 19.49 -16.99
N ARG A 177 -13.01 20.63 -16.32
CA ARG A 177 -11.66 21.08 -15.90
C ARG A 177 -11.04 20.18 -14.85
N ALA A 178 -11.82 19.61 -13.94
CA ALA A 178 -11.36 18.63 -12.98
C ALA A 178 -10.87 17.35 -13.69
N ALA A 179 -11.60 16.87 -14.70
CA ALA A 179 -11.17 15.73 -15.51
C ALA A 179 -9.88 16.02 -16.31
N GLU A 180 -9.78 17.20 -16.93
CA GLU A 180 -8.57 17.64 -17.65
C GLU A 180 -7.35 17.76 -16.73
N LEU A 181 -7.53 18.32 -15.52
CA LEU A 181 -6.45 18.45 -14.54
C LEU A 181 -6.07 17.11 -13.92
N ALA A 182 -7.01 16.20 -13.68
CA ALA A 182 -6.71 14.84 -13.23
C ALA A 182 -5.86 14.08 -14.28
N ALA A 183 -6.14 14.27 -15.57
CA ALA A 183 -5.33 13.72 -16.65
C ALA A 183 -3.93 14.37 -16.77
N ALA A 184 -3.80 15.66 -16.43
CA ALA A 184 -2.52 16.37 -16.44
C ALA A 184 -1.64 16.09 -15.20
N ASP A 185 -2.24 15.97 -14.02
CA ASP A 185 -1.56 15.64 -12.75
C ASP A 185 -1.04 14.18 -12.77
N ALA A 186 -1.70 13.29 -13.53
CA ALA A 186 -1.16 11.98 -13.88
C ALA A 186 0.14 12.06 -14.72
N GLY A 187 0.36 13.17 -15.45
CA GLY A 187 1.57 13.43 -16.24
C GLY A 187 2.68 14.15 -15.48
N GLU A 188 2.36 15.02 -14.51
CA GLU A 188 3.35 15.85 -13.78
C GLU A 188 3.82 15.29 -12.42
N ARG A 189 3.12 14.32 -11.81
CA ARG A 189 3.61 13.61 -10.60
C ARG A 189 4.71 12.57 -10.87
N ALA A 190 5.20 12.46 -12.11
CA ALA A 190 6.37 11.67 -12.45
C ALA A 190 7.65 12.32 -11.89
N CYS A 191 7.92 12.05 -10.61
CA CYS A 191 9.22 12.31 -10.00
C CYS A 191 10.23 11.30 -10.57
N GLY A 192 11.10 11.78 -11.47
CA GLY A 192 12.05 10.95 -12.21
C GLY A 192 11.37 10.08 -13.29
N PRO A 193 12.12 9.41 -14.18
CA PRO A 193 11.50 8.37 -15.00
C PRO A 193 10.81 7.42 -14.03
N ALA A 194 9.48 7.28 -14.16
CA ALA A 194 8.77 6.21 -13.48
C ALA A 194 9.51 4.93 -13.87
N ALA A 195 10.21 4.32 -12.91
CA ALA A 195 10.78 3.02 -13.17
C ALA A 195 9.60 2.13 -13.55
N ASP A 196 9.67 1.48 -14.72
CA ASP A 196 8.64 0.53 -15.11
C ASP A 196 8.40 -0.45 -13.96
N PRO A 197 7.12 -0.81 -13.69
CA PRO A 197 6.82 -1.81 -12.69
C PRO A 197 7.69 -3.05 -12.90
N LEU A 198 8.12 -3.69 -11.81
CA LEU A 198 9.09 -4.78 -11.87
C LEU A 198 8.65 -5.93 -12.78
N ASP A 199 7.35 -6.24 -12.78
CA ASP A 199 6.75 -7.38 -13.48
C ASP A 199 7.54 -8.67 -13.27
N VAL A 200 7.70 -9.04 -12.00
CA VAL A 200 8.33 -10.30 -11.59
C VAL A 200 7.25 -11.30 -11.19
N ALA A 201 7.17 -12.41 -11.92
CA ALA A 201 6.23 -13.49 -11.66
C ALA A 201 6.74 -14.41 -10.54
N ILE A 202 5.84 -14.75 -9.62
CA ILE A 202 6.03 -15.86 -8.68
C ILE A 202 5.54 -17.14 -9.38
N VAL A 203 6.48 -17.99 -9.80
CA VAL A 203 6.16 -19.20 -10.59
C VAL A 203 6.15 -20.49 -9.78
N GLY A 204 6.76 -20.48 -8.60
CA GLY A 204 6.72 -21.59 -7.64
C GLY A 204 6.84 -21.11 -6.21
N MET A 205 6.25 -21.83 -5.28
CA MET A 205 6.35 -21.56 -3.85
C MET A 205 6.45 -22.86 -3.05
N ALA A 206 7.17 -22.82 -1.93
CA ALA A 206 7.11 -23.84 -0.90
C ALA A 206 7.39 -23.20 0.46
N CYS A 207 6.84 -23.80 1.51
CA CYS A 207 7.11 -23.38 2.88
C CYS A 207 6.95 -24.53 3.87
N ALA A 208 7.46 -24.32 5.07
CA ALA A 208 7.08 -25.05 6.28
C ALA A 208 6.95 -24.03 7.42
N TYR A 209 5.84 -24.13 8.15
CA TYR A 209 5.48 -23.28 9.27
C TYR A 209 4.86 -24.12 10.40
N PRO A 210 4.74 -23.60 11.62
CA PRO A 210 4.12 -24.34 12.74
C PRO A 210 2.74 -24.90 12.37
N GLY A 211 2.55 -26.20 12.54
CA GLY A 211 1.33 -26.95 12.17
C GLY A 211 1.12 -27.17 10.67
N ALA A 212 2.06 -26.75 9.82
CA ALA A 212 1.93 -26.75 8.37
C ALA A 212 3.25 -27.15 7.67
N PRO A 213 3.43 -28.45 7.34
CA PRO A 213 4.69 -28.96 6.77
C PRO A 213 4.93 -28.59 5.30
N ASP A 214 3.91 -28.08 4.62
CA ASP A 214 3.95 -27.69 3.21
C ASP A 214 3.00 -26.52 2.88
N LEU A 215 3.04 -26.05 1.62
CA LEU A 215 2.25 -24.93 1.13
C LEU A 215 0.73 -25.16 1.21
N ALA A 216 0.27 -26.38 0.96
CA ALA A 216 -1.16 -26.70 0.95
C ALA A 216 -1.72 -26.70 2.37
N ALA A 217 -1.02 -27.35 3.30
CA ALA A 217 -1.35 -27.35 4.72
C ALA A 217 -1.30 -25.92 5.30
N PHE A 218 -0.30 -25.12 4.92
CA PHE A 218 -0.21 -23.72 5.35
C PHE A 218 -1.41 -22.91 4.88
N TRP A 219 -1.78 -23.00 3.60
CA TRP A 219 -2.93 -22.28 3.06
C TRP A 219 -4.24 -22.72 3.72
N ALA A 220 -4.43 -24.02 3.93
CA ALA A 220 -5.59 -24.56 4.62
C ALA A 220 -5.68 -24.08 6.07
N GLN A 221 -4.55 -24.05 6.78
CA GLN A 221 -4.44 -23.50 8.14
C GLN A 221 -4.83 -22.02 8.18
N VAL A 222 -4.29 -21.23 7.25
CA VAL A 222 -4.58 -19.80 7.12
C VAL A 222 -6.08 -19.57 6.94
N LEU A 223 -6.72 -20.32 6.03
CA LEU A 223 -8.15 -20.19 5.75
C LEU A 223 -9.04 -20.70 6.87
N ALA A 224 -8.55 -21.64 7.69
CA ALA A 224 -9.26 -22.14 8.86
C ALA A 224 -9.13 -21.20 10.07
N GLY A 225 -8.24 -20.19 10.02
CA GLY A 225 -7.98 -19.33 11.16
C GLY A 225 -7.42 -20.11 12.35
N ARG A 226 -6.53 -21.07 12.07
CA ARG A 226 -5.92 -21.91 13.11
C ARG A 226 -4.74 -21.19 13.74
N ASP A 227 -4.71 -21.19 15.07
CA ASP A 227 -3.63 -20.66 15.86
C ASP A 227 -2.64 -21.78 16.21
N ALA A 228 -1.43 -21.67 15.68
CA ALA A 228 -0.36 -22.67 15.80
C ALA A 228 0.63 -22.36 16.92
N VAL A 229 0.37 -21.35 17.75
CA VAL A 229 1.22 -21.03 18.90
C VAL A 229 0.90 -21.97 20.06
N THR A 230 1.92 -22.69 20.54
CA THR A 230 1.85 -23.65 21.64
C THR A 230 2.78 -23.24 22.78
N GLU A 231 2.70 -23.95 23.91
CA GLU A 231 3.74 -23.86 24.93
C GLU A 231 5.06 -24.41 24.36
N VAL A 232 6.20 -23.90 24.83
CA VAL A 232 7.52 -24.36 24.41
C VAL A 232 7.68 -25.85 24.74
N PRO A 233 8.06 -26.69 23.76
CA PRO A 233 8.38 -28.09 24.02
C PRO A 233 9.60 -28.21 24.95
N ALA A 234 9.53 -29.10 25.94
CA ALA A 234 10.64 -29.31 26.90
C ALA A 234 11.96 -29.73 26.23
N GLU A 235 11.88 -30.32 25.03
CA GLU A 235 13.04 -30.68 24.19
C GLU A 235 13.78 -29.45 23.63
N ARG A 236 13.11 -28.28 23.56
CA ARG A 236 13.73 -27.01 23.13
C ARG A 236 14.42 -26.30 24.30
N TRP A 237 13.69 -26.11 25.40
CA TRP A 237 14.23 -25.64 26.68
C TRP A 237 13.20 -25.83 27.79
N ASP A 238 13.66 -25.98 29.03
CA ASP A 238 12.79 -26.23 30.19
C ASP A 238 12.19 -24.92 30.75
N PRO A 239 10.86 -24.72 30.65
CA PRO A 239 10.22 -23.54 31.20
C PRO A 239 10.39 -23.40 32.72
N ALA A 240 10.56 -24.50 33.47
CA ALA A 240 10.74 -24.45 34.91
C ALA A 240 12.04 -23.73 35.32
N LEU A 241 13.05 -23.70 34.44
CA LEU A 241 14.32 -23.01 34.70
C LEU A 241 14.26 -21.52 34.37
N TYR A 242 13.50 -21.15 33.33
CA TYR A 242 13.63 -19.84 32.69
C TYR A 242 12.38 -18.97 32.72
N TYR A 243 11.19 -19.53 32.93
CA TYR A 243 9.95 -18.76 32.94
C TYR A 243 9.77 -18.00 34.26
N ASP A 244 9.63 -16.68 34.18
CA ASP A 244 9.27 -15.81 35.29
C ASP A 244 8.62 -14.53 34.75
N THR A 245 7.44 -14.19 35.26
CA THR A 245 6.70 -12.99 34.86
C THR A 245 7.17 -11.72 35.57
N ASP A 246 8.09 -11.81 36.54
CA ASP A 246 8.65 -10.64 37.24
C ASP A 246 9.43 -9.74 36.25
N PRO A 247 8.95 -8.50 35.98
CA PRO A 247 9.60 -7.59 35.05
C PRO A 247 11.01 -7.14 35.48
N ALA A 248 11.39 -7.35 36.74
CA ALA A 248 12.73 -7.05 37.25
C ALA A 248 13.76 -8.10 36.80
N ARG A 249 13.32 -9.30 36.42
CA ARG A 249 14.19 -10.41 36.00
C ARG A 249 14.26 -10.59 34.48
N ALA A 250 13.65 -9.69 33.73
CA ALA A 250 13.64 -9.72 32.27
C ALA A 250 15.08 -9.74 31.71
N GLY A 251 15.39 -10.75 30.89
CA GLY A 251 16.73 -10.99 30.34
C GLY A 251 17.55 -12.05 31.08
N GLU A 252 17.24 -12.33 32.35
CA GLU A 252 17.70 -13.53 33.08
C GLU A 252 16.64 -14.63 33.10
N ARG A 253 15.38 -14.21 33.00
CA ARG A 253 14.18 -15.02 32.86
C ARG A 253 13.33 -14.45 31.73
N THR A 254 12.45 -15.28 31.19
CA THR A 254 11.49 -14.92 30.15
C THR A 254 10.08 -14.83 30.73
N PRO A 255 9.33 -13.75 30.44
CA PRO A 255 7.93 -13.62 30.84
C PRO A 255 6.99 -14.46 29.98
N SER A 256 7.50 -15.12 28.94
CA SER A 256 6.72 -15.92 28.01
C SER A 256 7.32 -17.32 27.84
N ARG A 257 6.42 -18.30 27.68
CA ARG A 257 6.72 -19.70 27.42
C ARG A 257 5.97 -20.24 26.20
N TRP A 258 5.56 -19.33 25.32
CA TRP A 258 4.74 -19.63 24.15
C TRP A 258 5.51 -19.33 22.87
N GLY A 259 5.29 -20.13 21.83
CA GLY A 259 5.88 -19.91 20.51
C GLY A 259 5.27 -20.82 19.45
N GLY A 260 5.48 -20.45 18.19
CA GLY A 260 5.25 -21.32 17.04
C GLY A 260 6.52 -22.13 16.74
N PHE A 261 6.41 -23.46 16.78
CA PHE A 261 7.54 -24.36 16.54
C PHE A 261 7.29 -25.21 15.29
N LEU A 262 8.33 -25.44 14.50
CA LEU A 262 8.24 -26.36 13.37
C LEU A 262 8.13 -27.80 13.88
N ASP A 263 7.22 -28.55 13.26
CA ASP A 263 7.21 -30.01 13.34
C ASP A 263 8.45 -30.57 12.62
N PRO A 264 8.88 -31.81 12.94
CA PRO A 264 9.97 -32.46 12.22
C PRO A 264 9.70 -32.50 10.71
N VAL A 265 10.57 -31.85 9.94
CA VAL A 265 10.51 -31.87 8.46
C VAL A 265 11.41 -33.00 7.96
N PRO A 266 10.87 -33.97 7.20
CA PRO A 266 11.69 -35.02 6.61
C PRO A 266 12.79 -34.44 5.71
N PHE A 267 14.04 -34.84 5.96
CA PHE A 267 15.21 -34.39 5.21
C PHE A 267 16.04 -35.59 4.73
N ASP A 268 16.11 -35.78 3.41
CA ASP A 268 16.92 -36.83 2.80
C ASP A 268 18.33 -36.31 2.50
N ALA A 269 19.22 -36.46 3.47
CA ALA A 269 20.61 -36.00 3.37
C ALA A 269 21.34 -36.62 2.16
N LEU A 270 21.11 -37.91 1.88
CA LEU A 270 21.77 -38.62 0.78
C LEU A 270 21.28 -38.14 -0.58
N ALA A 271 19.97 -37.87 -0.73
CA ALA A 271 19.43 -37.28 -1.95
C ALA A 271 20.02 -35.90 -2.26
N HIS A 272 20.42 -35.15 -1.23
CA HIS A 272 21.11 -33.86 -1.33
C HIS A 272 22.64 -33.98 -1.36
N GLY A 273 23.20 -35.20 -1.38
CA GLY A 273 24.65 -35.42 -1.39
C GLY A 273 25.35 -34.97 -0.11
N ILE A 274 24.67 -34.97 1.04
CA ILE A 274 25.20 -34.65 2.36
C ILE A 274 25.42 -35.96 3.13
N PRO A 275 26.66 -36.25 3.58
CA PRO A 275 26.91 -37.40 4.44
C PRO A 275 26.09 -37.31 5.74
N PRO A 276 25.42 -38.39 6.19
CA PRO A 276 24.66 -38.36 7.45
C PRO A 276 25.50 -37.96 8.67
N SER A 277 26.80 -38.26 8.67
CA SER A 277 27.74 -37.86 9.72
C SER A 277 27.92 -36.35 9.86
N SER A 278 27.66 -35.59 8.79
CA SER A 278 27.81 -34.13 8.77
C SER A 278 26.63 -33.40 9.40
N LEU A 279 25.48 -34.06 9.53
CA LEU A 279 24.22 -33.42 9.97
C LEU A 279 24.34 -32.78 11.36
N ALA A 280 25.02 -33.44 12.30
CA ALA A 280 25.22 -32.93 13.66
C ALA A 280 26.09 -31.66 13.72
N GLY A 281 26.82 -31.35 12.64
CA GLY A 281 27.66 -30.16 12.52
C GLY A 281 27.02 -29.03 11.71
N ILE A 282 25.77 -29.16 11.24
CA ILE A 282 25.11 -28.18 10.36
C ILE A 282 23.87 -27.61 11.06
N GLU A 283 23.74 -26.29 11.08
CA GLU A 283 22.56 -25.61 11.59
C GLU A 283 21.30 -26.04 10.80
N PRO A 284 20.19 -26.41 11.47
CA PRO A 284 18.95 -26.84 10.82
C PRO A 284 18.42 -25.86 9.77
N VAL A 285 18.66 -24.55 9.96
CA VAL A 285 18.25 -23.50 9.01
C VAL A 285 18.83 -23.73 7.60
N GLN A 286 20.08 -24.22 7.51
CA GLN A 286 20.73 -24.48 6.22
C GLN A 286 20.11 -25.70 5.50
N LEU A 287 19.75 -26.74 6.27
CA LEU A 287 19.14 -27.96 5.73
C LEU A 287 17.70 -27.70 5.28
N LEU A 288 16.93 -26.97 6.09
CA LEU A 288 15.55 -26.63 5.77
C LEU A 288 15.46 -25.64 4.59
N ALA A 289 16.36 -24.66 4.51
CA ALA A 289 16.46 -23.78 3.34
C ALA A 289 16.66 -24.58 2.04
N LEU A 290 17.57 -25.58 2.06
CA LEU A 290 17.81 -26.47 0.92
C LEU A 290 16.57 -27.28 0.53
N GLU A 291 15.94 -27.95 1.50
CA GLU A 291 14.78 -28.78 1.21
C GLU A 291 13.59 -27.96 0.68
N ILE A 292 13.31 -26.80 1.28
CA ILE A 292 12.21 -25.95 0.85
C ILE A 292 12.49 -25.29 -0.50
N SER A 293 13.73 -24.89 -0.80
CA SER A 293 14.11 -24.45 -2.15
C SER A 293 13.91 -25.54 -3.20
N ALA A 294 14.28 -26.79 -2.88
CA ALA A 294 14.07 -27.92 -3.78
C ALA A 294 12.56 -28.19 -4.01
N ARG A 295 11.72 -28.04 -2.98
CA ARG A 295 10.26 -28.11 -3.09
C ARG A 295 9.70 -26.98 -3.96
N ALA A 296 10.19 -25.75 -3.82
CA ALA A 296 9.74 -24.61 -4.61
C ALA A 296 10.07 -24.78 -6.10
N LEU A 297 11.26 -25.30 -6.44
CA LEU A 297 11.60 -25.66 -7.83
C LEU A 297 10.68 -26.74 -8.39
N ARG A 298 10.35 -27.77 -7.59
CA ARG A 298 9.38 -28.81 -7.98
C ARG A 298 8.00 -28.21 -8.22
N ASP A 299 7.54 -27.32 -7.35
CA ASP A 299 6.28 -26.61 -7.52
C ASP A 299 6.25 -25.76 -8.81
N ALA A 300 7.36 -25.09 -9.15
CA ALA A 300 7.48 -24.36 -10.42
C ALA A 300 7.59 -25.26 -11.67
N GLY A 301 7.64 -26.59 -11.49
CA GLY A 301 7.86 -27.55 -12.57
C GLY A 301 9.32 -27.67 -13.04
N TYR A 302 10.27 -26.98 -12.40
CA TYR A 302 11.71 -27.03 -12.68
C TYR A 302 12.45 -28.09 -11.83
N GLY A 303 11.82 -29.26 -11.69
CA GLY A 303 12.43 -30.42 -11.05
C GLY A 303 13.51 -31.07 -11.93
N LYS A 304 13.50 -32.40 -12.02
CA LYS A 304 14.52 -33.14 -12.80
C LYS A 304 14.28 -33.12 -14.31
N GLN A 305 13.04 -32.93 -14.76
CA GLN A 305 12.65 -33.20 -16.15
C GLN A 305 12.64 -31.96 -17.05
N ARG A 306 12.40 -30.78 -16.50
CA ARG A 306 12.35 -29.53 -17.26
C ARG A 306 13.69 -28.82 -17.19
N GLU A 307 14.30 -28.61 -18.34
CA GLU A 307 15.56 -27.88 -18.44
C GLU A 307 15.35 -26.38 -18.21
N PHE A 308 16.35 -25.75 -17.60
CA PHE A 308 16.45 -24.30 -17.41
C PHE A 308 17.92 -23.94 -17.23
N ASP A 309 18.25 -22.66 -17.45
CA ASP A 309 19.63 -22.18 -17.32
C ASP A 309 20.05 -22.06 -15.85
N ARG A 310 20.65 -23.14 -15.34
CA ARG A 310 21.21 -23.21 -14.00
C ARG A 310 22.33 -22.19 -13.78
N SER A 311 23.11 -21.85 -14.81
CA SER A 311 24.22 -20.90 -14.70
C SER A 311 23.74 -19.47 -14.46
N ARG A 312 22.49 -19.17 -14.83
CA ARG A 312 21.82 -17.89 -14.62
C ARG A 312 20.69 -17.95 -13.60
N THR A 313 20.75 -18.93 -12.70
CA THR A 313 19.82 -19.07 -11.58
C THR A 313 20.51 -18.66 -10.28
N SER A 314 20.04 -17.58 -9.67
CA SER A 314 20.60 -17.03 -8.43
C SER A 314 19.82 -17.48 -7.18
N VAL A 315 20.44 -17.36 -6.01
CA VAL A 315 19.85 -17.72 -4.71
C VAL A 315 19.99 -16.57 -3.72
N VAL A 316 18.89 -16.00 -3.26
CA VAL A 316 18.89 -14.89 -2.30
C VAL A 316 18.04 -15.28 -1.09
N PHE A 317 18.64 -15.32 0.10
CA PHE A 317 17.93 -15.68 1.33
C PHE A 317 17.94 -14.55 2.36
N GLY A 318 16.79 -14.28 2.96
CA GLY A 318 16.68 -13.47 4.17
C GLY A 318 16.75 -14.36 5.40
N ALA A 319 17.87 -14.37 6.11
CA ALA A 319 18.07 -15.23 7.27
C ALA A 319 19.22 -14.71 8.15
N GLU A 320 19.19 -15.06 9.42
CA GLU A 320 20.34 -14.93 10.32
C GLU A 320 21.03 -16.29 10.54
N ALA A 321 22.23 -16.27 11.10
CA ALA A 321 22.90 -17.51 11.50
C ALA A 321 22.16 -18.15 12.68
N GLY A 322 22.05 -19.47 12.68
CA GLY A 322 21.59 -20.20 13.86
C GLY A 322 22.49 -19.91 15.07
N THR A 323 21.86 -19.81 16.24
CA THR A 323 22.56 -19.43 17.48
C THR A 323 22.91 -20.63 18.36
N GLU A 324 22.21 -21.76 18.20
CA GLU A 324 22.35 -22.92 19.10
C GLU A 324 23.67 -23.65 18.90
N LEU A 325 23.99 -24.08 17.68
CA LEU A 325 25.22 -24.84 17.41
C LEU A 325 26.44 -23.93 17.55
N ALA A 326 26.34 -22.69 17.04
CA ALA A 326 27.37 -21.67 17.22
C ALA A 326 27.64 -21.37 18.71
N GLY A 327 26.59 -21.23 19.52
CA GLY A 327 26.68 -21.03 20.96
C GLY A 327 27.32 -22.22 21.68
N ALA A 328 26.96 -23.45 21.31
CA ALA A 328 27.53 -24.66 21.89
C ALA A 328 29.03 -24.83 21.56
N TYR A 329 29.44 -24.53 20.31
CA TYR A 329 30.85 -24.46 19.95
C TYR A 329 31.59 -23.35 20.70
N GLY A 330 30.98 -22.17 20.82
CA GLY A 330 31.52 -21.04 21.57
C GLY A 330 31.73 -21.38 23.05
N LEU A 331 30.74 -22.01 23.69
CA LEU A 331 30.85 -22.48 25.07
C LEU A 331 32.01 -23.46 25.23
N ARG A 332 32.12 -24.48 24.36
CA ARG A 332 33.26 -25.41 24.40
C ARG A 332 34.60 -24.70 24.26
N ALA A 333 34.70 -23.76 23.31
CA ALA A 333 35.96 -23.08 22.99
C ALA A 333 36.39 -22.11 24.10
N LEU A 334 35.44 -21.41 24.73
CA LEU A 334 35.72 -20.38 25.72
C LEU A 334 35.81 -20.93 27.15
N HIS A 335 35.17 -22.06 27.46
CA HIS A 335 35.13 -22.63 28.81
C HIS A 335 36.53 -22.78 29.45
N PRO A 336 37.57 -23.30 28.77
CA PRO A 336 38.92 -23.40 29.33
C PRO A 336 39.51 -22.08 29.84
N ALA A 337 39.19 -20.96 29.20
CA ALA A 337 39.69 -19.66 29.60
C ALA A 337 39.02 -19.13 30.89
N TYR A 338 37.78 -19.54 31.18
CA TYR A 338 37.02 -19.07 32.33
C TYR A 338 37.07 -20.02 33.52
N LEU A 339 36.96 -21.33 33.27
CA LEU A 339 36.73 -22.35 34.31
C LEU A 339 37.67 -23.56 34.20
N GLY A 340 38.62 -23.56 33.27
CA GLY A 340 39.52 -24.71 33.02
C GLY A 340 38.84 -25.83 32.21
N GLU A 341 39.36 -27.05 32.33
CA GLU A 341 38.88 -28.19 31.53
C GLU A 341 37.36 -28.40 31.64
N LEU A 342 36.73 -28.77 30.53
CA LEU A 342 35.30 -29.07 30.48
C LEU A 342 34.98 -30.28 31.36
N PRO A 343 33.99 -30.17 32.28
CA PRO A 343 33.52 -31.33 33.03
C PRO A 343 33.06 -32.45 32.08
N PRO A 344 33.31 -33.75 32.39
CA PRO A 344 32.96 -34.86 31.50
C PRO A 344 31.49 -34.89 31.06
N ALA A 345 30.57 -34.58 31.97
CA ALA A 345 29.13 -34.53 31.67
C ALA A 345 28.76 -33.43 30.65
N LEU A 346 29.51 -32.32 30.62
CA LEU A 346 29.31 -31.24 29.66
C LEU A 346 30.03 -31.52 28.34
N ASP A 347 31.20 -32.17 28.38
CA ASP A 347 31.92 -32.61 27.18
C ASP A 347 31.12 -33.62 26.34
N GLU A 348 30.34 -34.49 27.00
CA GLU A 348 29.44 -35.45 26.32
C GLU A 348 28.26 -34.77 25.61
N GLN A 349 27.75 -33.66 26.15
CA GLN A 349 26.59 -32.96 25.59
C GLN A 349 26.94 -31.96 24.48
N LEU A 350 28.12 -31.32 24.56
CA LEU A 350 28.49 -30.30 23.59
C LEU A 350 28.96 -30.92 22.26
N PRO A 351 28.72 -30.27 21.10
CA PRO A 351 29.14 -30.74 19.78
C PRO A 351 30.64 -30.56 19.53
N ARG A 352 31.35 -31.62 19.14
CA ARG A 352 32.80 -31.54 18.85
C ARG A 352 33.05 -30.80 17.53
N LEU A 353 34.16 -30.08 17.46
CA LEU A 353 34.60 -29.43 16.22
C LEU A 353 35.02 -30.50 15.21
N THR A 354 34.38 -30.47 14.04
CA THR A 354 34.70 -31.26 12.86
C THR A 354 34.95 -30.34 11.68
N GLU A 355 35.30 -30.89 10.52
CA GLU A 355 35.40 -30.13 9.26
C GLU A 355 34.07 -29.48 8.85
N ASP A 356 32.93 -30.02 9.30
CA ASP A 356 31.60 -29.50 9.02
C ASP A 356 31.20 -28.34 9.93
N SER A 357 31.82 -28.20 11.11
CA SER A 357 31.41 -27.23 12.13
C SER A 357 31.47 -25.78 11.64
N PHE A 358 32.55 -25.41 10.96
CA PHE A 358 32.73 -24.04 10.48
C PHE A 358 31.69 -23.69 9.39
N PRO A 359 31.59 -24.41 8.25
CA PRO A 359 30.56 -24.10 7.26
C PRO A 359 29.13 -24.28 7.78
N GLY A 360 28.93 -25.17 8.76
CA GLY A 360 27.62 -25.47 9.32
C GLY A 360 26.97 -24.34 10.13
N ILE A 361 27.73 -23.36 10.63
CA ILE A 361 27.18 -22.24 11.42
C ILE A 361 27.15 -20.90 10.68
N LEU A 362 27.71 -20.81 9.47
CA LEU A 362 27.82 -19.54 8.75
C LEU A 362 26.51 -19.15 8.05
N ALA A 363 26.07 -17.91 8.23
CA ALA A 363 24.84 -17.39 7.59
C ALA A 363 24.91 -17.40 6.05
N ASN A 364 26.05 -17.07 5.45
CA ASN A 364 26.20 -17.07 3.99
C ASN A 364 26.05 -18.47 3.37
N VAL A 365 26.35 -19.52 4.15
CA VAL A 365 26.22 -20.91 3.70
C VAL A 365 24.75 -21.34 3.62
N ILE A 366 23.79 -20.59 4.17
CA ILE A 366 22.35 -20.83 3.93
C ILE A 366 22.03 -20.76 2.43
N ALA A 367 22.33 -19.62 1.78
CA ALA A 367 22.17 -19.48 0.34
C ALA A 367 23.21 -20.31 -0.44
N GLY A 368 24.45 -20.35 0.04
CA GLY A 368 25.55 -21.07 -0.62
C GLY A 368 25.31 -22.59 -0.72
N ARG A 369 24.73 -23.21 0.31
CA ARG A 369 24.41 -24.65 0.32
C ARG A 369 23.26 -24.97 -0.62
N VAL A 370 22.24 -24.10 -0.69
CA VAL A 370 21.16 -24.21 -1.69
C VAL A 370 21.74 -24.17 -3.10
N ALA A 371 22.54 -23.14 -3.43
CA ALA A 371 23.16 -23.00 -4.74
C ALA A 371 24.05 -24.19 -5.09
N ASN A 372 24.91 -24.61 -4.15
CA ASN A 372 25.84 -25.70 -4.37
C ASN A 372 25.15 -27.07 -4.56
N ARG A 373 24.13 -27.39 -3.75
CA ARG A 373 23.47 -28.71 -3.80
C ARG A 373 22.44 -28.82 -4.91
N LEU A 374 21.87 -27.70 -5.37
CA LEU A 374 20.94 -27.66 -6.49
C LEU A 374 21.62 -27.31 -7.83
N ASP A 375 22.95 -27.20 -7.84
CA ASP A 375 23.79 -26.89 -9.02
C ASP A 375 23.39 -25.57 -9.69
N LEU A 376 23.31 -24.48 -8.93
CA LEU A 376 22.90 -23.16 -9.41
C LEU A 376 24.12 -22.23 -9.47
N GLY A 377 24.44 -21.78 -10.68
CA GLY A 377 25.66 -21.02 -10.99
C GLY A 377 25.52 -19.50 -10.94
N GLY A 378 24.32 -18.98 -10.64
CA GLY A 378 24.11 -17.55 -10.45
C GLY A 378 24.69 -17.03 -9.12
N ALA A 379 24.45 -15.75 -8.84
CA ALA A 379 24.85 -15.14 -7.59
C ALA A 379 24.13 -15.82 -6.41
N ASN A 380 24.81 -15.95 -5.27
CA ASN A 380 24.14 -16.34 -4.03
C ASN A 380 24.54 -15.43 -2.87
N CYS A 381 23.57 -15.09 -2.02
CA CYS A 381 23.82 -14.31 -0.82
C CYS A 381 22.73 -14.48 0.24
N THR A 382 23.14 -14.28 1.49
CA THR A 382 22.23 -14.17 2.62
C THR A 382 22.20 -12.71 3.07
N VAL A 383 21.01 -12.16 3.32
CA VAL A 383 20.79 -10.80 3.81
C VAL A 383 20.12 -10.81 5.17
N ASP A 384 20.55 -9.88 6.02
CA ASP A 384 19.99 -9.66 7.34
C ASP A 384 19.50 -8.21 7.47
N ALA A 385 18.19 -8.07 7.62
CA ALA A 385 17.48 -6.86 7.97
C ALA A 385 16.49 -7.15 9.12
N ALA A 386 16.90 -8.01 10.06
CA ALA A 386 16.09 -8.52 11.16
C ALA A 386 14.71 -9.04 10.67
N CYS A 387 13.62 -8.55 11.25
CA CYS A 387 12.26 -8.96 10.87
C CYS A 387 11.87 -8.65 9.42
N ALA A 388 12.66 -7.85 8.70
CA ALA A 388 12.44 -7.52 7.29
C ALA A 388 13.38 -8.26 6.31
N SER A 389 14.23 -9.18 6.80
CA SER A 389 15.24 -9.90 6.00
C SER A 389 14.65 -10.53 4.74
N SER A 390 13.51 -11.21 4.83
CA SER A 390 12.89 -11.90 3.69
C SER A 390 12.33 -10.93 2.62
N LEU A 391 11.84 -9.73 2.98
CA LEU A 391 11.48 -8.73 1.97
C LEU A 391 12.70 -7.97 1.42
N ALA A 392 13.78 -7.85 2.19
CA ALA A 392 15.06 -7.37 1.66
C ALA A 392 15.64 -8.34 0.62
N ALA A 393 15.54 -9.65 0.88
CA ALA A 393 15.90 -10.70 -0.07
C ALA A 393 15.04 -10.61 -1.34
N LEU A 394 13.73 -10.35 -1.19
CA LEU A 394 12.82 -10.15 -2.32
C LEU A 394 13.20 -8.94 -3.19
N ASP A 395 13.52 -7.79 -2.58
CA ASP A 395 13.97 -6.60 -3.31
C ASP A 395 15.24 -6.91 -4.12
N LEU A 396 16.24 -7.56 -3.49
CA LEU A 396 17.48 -7.94 -4.18
C LEU A 396 17.24 -8.96 -5.30
N ALA A 397 16.40 -9.97 -5.07
CA ALA A 397 16.03 -10.95 -6.09
C ALA A 397 15.33 -10.31 -7.29
N CYS A 398 14.42 -9.37 -7.05
CA CYS A 398 13.75 -8.63 -8.12
C CYS A 398 14.74 -7.79 -8.93
N ARG A 399 15.74 -7.18 -8.28
CA ARG A 399 16.78 -6.41 -8.98
C ARG A 399 17.67 -7.31 -9.84
N GLN A 400 18.09 -8.47 -9.34
CA GLN A 400 18.85 -9.46 -10.12
C GLN A 400 18.14 -9.86 -11.42
N LEU A 401 16.81 -10.04 -11.36
CA LEU A 401 15.99 -10.31 -12.55
C LEU A 401 15.88 -9.11 -13.47
N ARG A 402 15.54 -7.93 -12.93
CA ARG A 402 15.34 -6.72 -13.72
C ARG A 402 16.61 -6.27 -14.44
N ASP A 403 17.75 -6.34 -13.75
CA ASP A 403 19.03 -5.87 -14.26
C ASP A 403 19.66 -6.89 -15.25
N GLY A 404 19.06 -8.09 -15.36
CA GLY A 404 19.48 -9.13 -16.32
C GLY A 404 20.62 -10.02 -15.83
N ASP A 405 21.09 -9.85 -14.59
CA ASP A 405 22.11 -10.71 -14.00
C ASP A 405 21.64 -12.16 -13.84
N SER A 406 20.33 -12.37 -13.68
CA SER A 406 19.70 -13.69 -13.55
C SER A 406 18.46 -13.83 -14.43
N ASP A 407 18.17 -15.04 -14.88
CA ASP A 407 16.92 -15.38 -15.59
C ASP A 407 15.89 -16.01 -14.63
N MET A 408 16.37 -16.56 -13.52
CA MET A 408 15.57 -17.11 -12.43
C MET A 408 16.24 -16.78 -11.09
N VAL A 409 15.45 -16.53 -10.06
CA VAL A 409 15.97 -16.38 -8.70
C VAL A 409 15.16 -17.22 -7.73
N LEU A 410 15.85 -18.05 -6.94
CA LEU A 410 15.31 -18.63 -5.72
C LEU A 410 15.41 -17.61 -4.59
N CYS A 411 14.27 -17.03 -4.21
CA CYS A 411 14.17 -16.09 -3.12
C CYS A 411 13.62 -16.79 -1.87
N GLY A 412 14.39 -16.81 -0.78
CA GLY A 412 14.03 -17.50 0.45
C GLY A 412 14.02 -16.62 1.69
N GLY A 413 13.40 -17.13 2.74
CA GLY A 413 13.36 -16.52 4.07
C GLY A 413 13.30 -17.64 5.11
N ALA A 414 14.22 -17.64 6.06
CA ALA A 414 14.33 -18.74 7.01
C ALA A 414 14.70 -18.25 8.41
N ASP A 415 14.03 -18.81 9.41
CA ASP A 415 14.32 -18.61 10.82
C ASP A 415 13.79 -19.80 11.61
N VAL A 416 14.68 -20.59 12.21
CA VAL A 416 14.30 -21.88 12.83
C VAL A 416 14.93 -22.09 14.21
N HIS A 417 15.56 -21.06 14.76
CA HIS A 417 16.03 -21.11 16.14
C HIS A 417 15.03 -20.36 16.99
N ASN A 418 14.32 -21.05 17.89
CA ASN A 418 13.51 -20.45 18.96
C ASN A 418 14.01 -20.95 20.33
N GLY A 419 15.34 -20.95 20.48
CA GLY A 419 16.02 -21.38 21.69
C GLY A 419 15.90 -20.37 22.83
N ILE A 420 16.31 -20.78 24.03
CA ILE A 420 16.21 -19.94 25.24
C ILE A 420 16.97 -18.61 25.09
N ASN A 421 18.09 -18.59 24.37
CA ASN A 421 18.86 -17.37 24.15
C ASN A 421 18.01 -16.26 23.51
N ASP A 422 17.18 -16.60 22.52
CA ASP A 422 16.33 -15.62 21.85
C ASP A 422 15.24 -15.10 22.78
N TYR A 423 14.59 -15.99 23.54
CA TYR A 423 13.59 -15.60 24.52
C TYR A 423 14.15 -14.62 25.56
N LEU A 424 15.37 -14.85 26.04
CA LEU A 424 16.04 -13.95 26.98
C LEU A 424 16.40 -12.61 26.33
N LEU A 425 16.92 -12.61 25.09
CA LEU A 425 17.22 -11.38 24.35
C LEU A 425 15.95 -10.55 24.10
N PHE A 426 14.87 -11.15 23.63
CA PHE A 426 13.59 -10.46 23.44
C PHE A 426 12.93 -10.03 24.76
N ALA A 427 13.10 -10.80 25.84
CA ALA A 427 12.67 -10.40 27.18
C ALA A 427 13.43 -9.15 27.66
N SER A 428 14.74 -9.06 27.41
CA SER A 428 15.57 -7.91 27.82
C SER A 428 15.11 -6.58 27.22
N VAL A 429 14.49 -6.62 26.03
CA VAL A 429 13.91 -5.46 25.35
C VAL A 429 12.39 -5.35 25.52
N ARG A 430 11.78 -6.16 26.39
CA ARG A 430 10.35 -6.17 26.71
C ARG A 430 9.44 -6.34 25.48
N ALA A 431 9.87 -7.16 24.53
CA ALA A 431 9.12 -7.38 23.28
C ALA A 431 8.09 -8.51 23.37
N LEU A 432 8.29 -9.47 24.27
CA LEU A 432 7.47 -10.69 24.35
C LEU A 432 6.12 -10.43 25.03
N SER A 433 5.06 -11.00 24.45
CA SER A 433 3.74 -11.09 25.08
C SER A 433 3.77 -12.14 26.20
N PRO A 434 3.43 -11.78 27.46
CA PRO A 434 3.24 -12.76 28.54
C PRO A 434 2.08 -13.73 28.24
N GLY A 435 1.05 -13.24 27.55
CA GLY A 435 -0.09 -14.04 27.08
C GLY A 435 0.25 -14.96 25.89
N GLY A 436 1.43 -14.79 25.29
CA GLY A 436 1.96 -15.69 24.28
C GLY A 436 1.27 -15.62 22.93
N ARG A 437 0.59 -14.51 22.59
CA ARG A 437 -0.06 -14.35 21.29
C ARG A 437 0.27 -13.00 20.67
N CYS A 438 0.53 -13.00 19.36
CA CYS A 438 0.53 -11.76 18.58
C CYS A 438 -0.92 -11.35 18.33
N ARG A 439 -1.36 -10.21 18.89
CA ARG A 439 -2.70 -9.65 18.70
C ARG A 439 -2.69 -8.41 17.80
N PRO A 440 -2.40 -8.56 16.50
CA PRO A 440 -2.21 -7.42 15.61
C PRO A 440 -3.47 -6.54 15.56
N PHE A 441 -3.28 -5.26 15.86
CA PHE A 441 -4.32 -4.23 15.82
C PHE A 441 -5.47 -4.43 16.80
N ASP A 442 -5.32 -5.27 17.82
CA ASP A 442 -6.23 -5.34 18.95
C ASP A 442 -5.82 -4.35 20.04
N SER A 443 -6.79 -3.84 20.79
CA SER A 443 -6.54 -2.94 21.92
C SER A 443 -5.81 -3.59 23.09
N ALA A 444 -5.81 -4.93 23.19
CA ALA A 444 -5.11 -5.72 24.18
C ALA A 444 -3.77 -6.29 23.68
N ALA A 445 -3.26 -5.80 22.55
CA ALA A 445 -1.92 -6.07 22.06
C ALA A 445 -0.85 -5.77 23.13
N ASP A 446 -0.03 -6.76 23.49
CA ASP A 446 0.92 -6.68 24.61
C ASP A 446 2.32 -7.21 24.29
N GLY A 447 2.61 -7.51 23.02
CA GLY A 447 3.91 -8.01 22.56
C GLY A 447 3.81 -9.10 21.49
N ILE A 448 4.92 -9.78 21.27
CA ILE A 448 5.03 -10.86 20.29
C ILE A 448 5.06 -12.24 20.95
N ALA A 449 4.51 -13.23 20.26
CA ALA A 449 4.94 -14.62 20.39
C ALA A 449 6.03 -14.89 19.35
N LEU A 450 7.09 -15.62 19.69
CA LEU A 450 8.10 -16.00 18.69
C LEU A 450 7.57 -17.15 17.81
N GLY A 451 8.07 -17.24 16.59
CA GLY A 451 7.71 -18.30 15.63
C GLY A 451 8.93 -18.76 14.85
N GLU A 452 8.92 -20.01 14.42
CA GLU A 452 9.87 -20.58 13.46
C GLU A 452 9.22 -20.63 12.06
N GLY A 453 10.01 -20.68 11.00
CA GLY A 453 9.48 -20.81 9.66
C GLY A 453 10.54 -20.74 8.56
N VAL A 454 10.20 -21.36 7.43
CA VAL A 454 10.99 -21.27 6.21
C VAL A 454 10.06 -21.19 5.00
N GLY A 455 10.36 -20.28 4.08
CA GLY A 455 9.64 -20.13 2.81
C GLY A 455 10.61 -19.87 1.67
N ALA A 456 10.28 -20.37 0.48
CA ALA A 456 11.01 -20.12 -0.74
C ALA A 456 10.07 -19.87 -1.92
N LEU A 457 10.51 -18.99 -2.82
CA LEU A 457 9.83 -18.59 -4.05
C LEU A 457 10.76 -18.85 -5.23
N VAL A 458 10.19 -19.27 -6.35
CA VAL A 458 10.86 -19.24 -7.66
C VAL A 458 10.34 -18.02 -8.41
N LEU A 459 11.25 -17.11 -8.75
CA LEU A 459 10.94 -15.83 -9.38
C LEU A 459 11.54 -15.76 -10.77
N LYS A 460 10.78 -15.19 -11.72
CA LYS A 460 11.22 -14.89 -13.08
C LYS A 460 10.66 -13.54 -13.51
N ARG A 461 11.26 -12.90 -14.53
CA ARG A 461 10.57 -11.79 -15.22
C ARG A 461 9.27 -12.35 -15.82
N LEU A 462 8.19 -11.57 -15.77
CA LEU A 462 6.87 -12.01 -16.24
C LEU A 462 6.92 -12.47 -17.70
N ALA A 463 7.59 -11.71 -18.56
CA ALA A 463 7.77 -12.07 -19.97
C ALA A 463 8.47 -13.43 -20.16
N ASP A 464 9.43 -13.78 -19.29
CA ASP A 464 10.10 -15.09 -19.34
C ASP A 464 9.23 -16.21 -18.77
N ALA A 465 8.41 -15.92 -17.77
CA ALA A 465 7.42 -16.86 -17.25
C ALA A 465 6.38 -17.19 -18.33
N GLU A 466 5.89 -16.18 -19.04
CA GLU A 466 4.93 -16.32 -20.15
C GLU A 466 5.53 -17.08 -21.33
N ARG A 467 6.74 -16.71 -21.76
CA ARG A 467 7.47 -17.40 -22.83
C ARG A 467 7.62 -18.89 -22.53
N ASP A 468 7.96 -19.21 -21.28
CA ASP A 468 8.27 -20.59 -20.90
C ASP A 468 7.01 -21.39 -20.53
N GLY A 469 5.84 -20.76 -20.47
CA GLY A 469 4.57 -21.40 -20.10
C GLY A 469 4.47 -21.73 -18.62
N ASP A 470 5.09 -20.92 -17.77
CA ASP A 470 5.03 -21.08 -16.32
C ASP A 470 3.66 -20.74 -15.76
N ARG A 471 3.24 -21.47 -14.72
CA ARG A 471 2.15 -21.02 -13.85
C ARG A 471 2.59 -19.76 -13.12
N VAL A 472 1.72 -18.76 -13.04
CA VAL A 472 1.98 -17.53 -12.27
C VAL A 472 0.97 -17.43 -11.13
N TYR A 473 1.47 -17.46 -9.89
CA TYR A 473 0.62 -17.27 -8.70
C TYR A 473 0.20 -15.81 -8.53
N ALA A 474 1.18 -14.91 -8.61
CA ALA A 474 0.98 -13.46 -8.54
C ALA A 474 2.17 -12.76 -9.22
N VAL A 475 2.01 -11.48 -9.52
CA VAL A 475 3.05 -10.62 -10.09
C VAL A 475 3.46 -9.58 -9.07
N ILE A 476 4.74 -9.53 -8.73
CA ILE A 476 5.33 -8.49 -7.90
C ILE A 476 5.53 -7.26 -8.78
N LYS A 477 4.79 -6.20 -8.47
CA LYS A 477 4.82 -4.93 -9.21
C LYS A 477 5.90 -3.99 -8.69
N ALA A 478 6.18 -4.01 -7.39
CA ALA A 478 7.24 -3.21 -6.78
C ALA A 478 7.62 -3.72 -5.40
N VAL A 479 8.85 -3.40 -5.00
CA VAL A 479 9.27 -3.38 -3.58
C VAL A 479 9.80 -1.97 -3.26
N GLY A 480 9.20 -1.35 -2.26
CA GLY A 480 9.64 -0.08 -1.69
C GLY A 480 10.42 -0.31 -0.41
N ALA A 481 11.62 0.26 -0.33
CA ALA A 481 12.50 0.15 0.83
C ALA A 481 12.75 1.54 1.45
N SER A 482 12.89 1.62 2.77
CA SER A 482 13.26 2.84 3.47
C SER A 482 14.01 2.53 4.77
N SER A 483 14.56 3.57 5.40
CA SER A 483 15.08 3.51 6.76
C SER A 483 14.43 4.60 7.62
N ASP A 484 14.28 4.33 8.90
CA ASP A 484 13.85 5.29 9.93
C ASP A 484 14.89 6.39 10.16
N GLY A 485 16.17 6.09 9.92
CA GLY A 485 17.28 7.01 10.20
C GLY A 485 17.40 7.31 11.69
N ARG A 486 17.80 8.54 12.05
CA ARG A 486 17.96 8.95 13.45
C ARG A 486 16.60 9.03 14.15
N SER A 487 16.43 8.32 15.26
CA SER A 487 15.21 8.23 16.07
C SER A 487 15.49 8.41 17.58
N LEU A 488 14.45 8.37 18.41
CA LEU A 488 14.53 8.46 19.89
C LEU A 488 15.26 7.26 20.52
N GLY A 489 15.28 6.12 19.82
CA GLY A 489 16.02 4.92 20.17
C GLY A 489 16.15 4.01 18.95
N LEU A 490 17.08 3.05 18.99
CA LEU A 490 17.32 2.12 17.88
C LEU A 490 16.08 1.27 17.52
N THR A 491 15.21 1.05 18.49
CA THR A 491 14.10 0.09 18.42
C THR A 491 12.74 0.75 18.25
N ALA A 492 12.66 2.07 18.35
CA ALA A 492 11.40 2.81 18.25
C ALA A 492 11.04 3.06 16.78
N PRO A 493 9.90 2.54 16.28
CA PRO A 493 9.52 2.69 14.88
C PRO A 493 9.23 4.16 14.54
N ARG A 494 9.51 4.56 13.30
CA ARG A 494 9.17 5.90 12.81
C ARG A 494 8.05 5.88 11.76
N PRO A 495 6.93 6.62 11.99
CA PRO A 495 5.85 6.71 11.01
C PRO A 495 6.33 7.15 9.61
N GLU A 496 7.29 8.08 9.54
CA GLU A 496 7.78 8.58 8.27
C GLU A 496 8.60 7.54 7.50
N GLY A 497 9.28 6.62 8.19
CA GLY A 497 10.02 5.53 7.56
C GLY A 497 9.06 4.57 6.88
N GLN A 498 8.04 4.11 7.61
CA GLN A 498 7.00 3.23 7.06
C GLN A 498 6.29 3.89 5.87
N ARG A 499 5.85 5.15 6.02
CA ARG A 499 5.22 5.94 4.95
C ARG A 499 6.09 5.99 3.69
N ARG A 500 7.39 6.29 3.83
CA ARG A 500 8.31 6.32 2.68
C ARG A 500 8.41 4.98 1.96
N ALA A 501 8.39 3.85 2.69
CA ALA A 501 8.43 2.53 2.06
C ALA A 501 7.16 2.26 1.25
N LEU A 502 5.99 2.57 1.83
CA LEU A 502 4.67 2.48 1.17
C LEU A 502 4.60 3.35 -0.08
N GLU A 503 4.88 4.65 0.04
CA GLU A 503 4.81 5.60 -1.08
C GLU A 503 5.75 5.20 -2.22
N ARG A 504 6.98 4.76 -1.91
CA ARG A 504 7.92 4.25 -2.91
C ARG A 504 7.41 3.00 -3.61
N ALA A 505 6.81 2.07 -2.88
CA ALA A 505 6.29 0.84 -3.45
C ALA A 505 5.12 1.13 -4.40
N TYR A 506 4.12 1.89 -3.96
CA TYR A 506 2.94 2.24 -4.77
C TYR A 506 3.31 3.10 -5.99
N ALA A 507 4.18 4.10 -5.82
CA ALA A 507 4.64 4.92 -6.93
C ALA A 507 5.38 4.09 -8.00
N ARG A 508 6.28 3.17 -7.58
CA ARG A 508 6.98 2.27 -8.51
C ARG A 508 6.07 1.23 -9.15
N ALA A 509 5.04 0.79 -8.43
CA ALA A 509 4.07 -0.17 -8.96
C ALA A 509 3.13 0.47 -10.00
N GLY A 510 3.00 1.80 -10.01
CA GLY A 510 1.97 2.50 -10.78
C GLY A 510 0.56 2.17 -10.28
N VAL A 511 0.41 1.89 -8.98
CA VAL A 511 -0.84 1.45 -8.34
C VAL A 511 -1.26 2.46 -7.30
N SER A 512 -2.53 2.89 -7.34
CA SER A 512 -3.08 3.73 -6.28
C SER A 512 -3.36 2.88 -5.03
N PRO A 513 -3.02 3.35 -3.81
CA PRO A 513 -3.41 2.68 -2.58
C PRO A 513 -4.92 2.42 -2.47
N SER A 514 -5.77 3.23 -3.13
CA SER A 514 -7.23 3.03 -3.16
C SER A 514 -7.70 1.83 -3.99
N GLU A 515 -6.82 1.19 -4.76
CA GLU A 515 -7.10 -0.02 -5.54
C GLU A 515 -6.73 -1.30 -4.79
N VAL A 516 -6.02 -1.19 -3.66
CA VAL A 516 -5.53 -2.32 -2.87
C VAL A 516 -6.68 -2.91 -2.05
N GLY A 517 -6.92 -4.21 -2.20
CA GLY A 517 -8.00 -4.91 -1.50
C GLY A 517 -7.56 -5.74 -0.29
N LEU A 518 -6.25 -5.94 -0.11
CA LEU A 518 -5.67 -6.66 1.02
C LEU A 518 -4.31 -6.06 1.40
N VAL A 519 -4.12 -5.76 2.68
CA VAL A 519 -2.80 -5.47 3.25
C VAL A 519 -2.47 -6.55 4.29
N GLU A 520 -1.42 -7.30 3.99
CA GLU A 520 -0.74 -8.17 4.95
C GLU A 520 0.33 -7.33 5.66
N ALA A 521 -0.01 -6.86 6.84
CA ALA A 521 0.78 -5.92 7.60
C ALA A 521 2.00 -6.56 8.26
N HIS A 522 2.91 -5.72 8.78
CA HIS A 522 3.91 -6.18 9.71
C HIS A 522 3.24 -6.67 11.00
N GLY A 523 2.30 -5.90 11.56
CA GLY A 523 1.31 -6.29 12.58
C GLY A 523 1.84 -7.27 13.61
N THR A 524 2.68 -6.78 14.53
CA THR A 524 3.36 -7.62 15.52
C THR A 524 2.55 -7.86 16.77
N GLY A 525 1.51 -7.08 17.04
CA GLY A 525 0.80 -7.13 18.32
C GLY A 525 1.51 -6.30 19.39
N THR A 526 2.34 -5.33 19.00
CA THR A 526 2.98 -4.40 19.95
C THR A 526 2.16 -3.12 20.04
N VAL A 527 1.97 -2.59 21.26
CA VAL A 527 1.13 -1.41 21.51
C VAL A 527 1.50 -0.23 20.58
N VAL A 528 2.79 0.12 20.54
CA VAL A 528 3.28 1.27 19.76
C VAL A 528 3.40 0.95 18.28
N GLY A 529 3.86 -0.26 17.94
CA GLY A 529 4.07 -0.67 16.55
C GLY A 529 2.75 -0.72 15.77
N ASP A 530 1.74 -1.37 16.33
CA ASP A 530 0.44 -1.54 15.66
C ASP A 530 -0.30 -0.21 15.50
N SER A 531 -0.27 0.67 16.52
CA SER A 531 -0.87 2.00 16.43
C SER A 531 -0.18 2.87 15.38
N THR A 532 1.16 2.80 15.30
CA THR A 532 1.96 3.51 14.31
C THR A 532 1.66 3.01 12.89
N GLU A 533 1.71 1.69 12.68
CA GLU A 533 1.48 1.08 11.37
C GLU A 533 0.06 1.34 10.86
N LEU A 534 -0.95 1.13 11.70
CA LEU A 534 -2.33 1.39 11.34
C LEU A 534 -2.59 2.87 11.02
N GLY A 535 -1.99 3.79 11.78
CA GLY A 535 -2.09 5.22 11.54
C GLY A 535 -1.47 5.63 10.20
N VAL A 536 -0.27 5.12 9.90
CA VAL A 536 0.42 5.37 8.63
C VAL A 536 -0.36 4.81 7.45
N LEU A 537 -0.79 3.54 7.54
CA LEU A 537 -1.59 2.89 6.51
C LEU A 537 -2.89 3.67 6.26
N SER A 538 -3.60 4.04 7.33
CA SER A 538 -4.89 4.75 7.21
C SER A 538 -4.71 6.10 6.53
N ALA A 539 -3.66 6.84 6.88
CA ALA A 539 -3.38 8.12 6.25
C ALA A 539 -3.05 7.97 4.75
N VAL A 540 -2.14 7.06 4.38
CA VAL A 540 -1.75 6.83 2.98
C VAL A 540 -2.95 6.41 2.12
N PHE A 541 -3.80 5.53 2.63
CA PHE A 541 -4.96 5.02 1.90
C PHE A 541 -6.07 6.05 1.79
N THR A 542 -6.38 6.77 2.87
CA THR A 542 -7.39 7.85 2.84
C THR A 542 -6.96 9.01 1.95
N GLU A 543 -5.68 9.40 1.98
CA GLU A 543 -5.11 10.43 1.08
C GLU A 543 -5.21 10.03 -0.40
N ALA A 544 -5.16 8.72 -0.70
CA ALA A 544 -5.36 8.16 -2.04
C ALA A 544 -6.84 7.98 -2.43
N GLY A 545 -7.78 8.35 -1.55
CA GLY A 545 -9.22 8.25 -1.80
C GLY A 545 -9.81 6.84 -1.60
N ALA A 546 -9.16 5.99 -0.80
CA ALA A 546 -9.72 4.68 -0.47
C ALA A 546 -11.05 4.81 0.29
N GLY A 547 -12.05 4.02 -0.10
CA GLY A 547 -13.34 4.00 0.58
C GLY A 547 -13.26 3.36 1.97
N VAL A 548 -14.19 3.72 2.86
CA VAL A 548 -14.30 3.13 4.20
C VAL A 548 -14.49 1.62 4.09
N GLY A 549 -13.67 0.85 4.81
CA GLY A 549 -13.69 -0.62 4.82
C GLY A 549 -13.43 -1.29 3.45
N SER A 550 -12.80 -0.57 2.51
CA SER A 550 -12.53 -1.09 1.15
C SER A 550 -11.36 -2.09 1.09
N CYS A 551 -10.42 -2.02 2.03
CA CYS A 551 -9.25 -2.90 2.10
C CYS A 551 -9.31 -3.79 3.33
N ALA A 552 -9.08 -5.10 3.17
CA ALA A 552 -8.86 -5.97 4.31
C ALA A 552 -7.47 -5.74 4.90
N LEU A 553 -7.36 -5.68 6.23
CA LEU A 553 -6.09 -5.58 6.96
C LEU A 553 -5.91 -6.80 7.86
N GLY A 554 -4.72 -7.39 7.88
CA GLY A 554 -4.42 -8.52 8.75
C GLY A 554 -2.93 -8.82 8.86
N SER A 555 -2.60 -9.83 9.66
CA SER A 555 -1.23 -10.33 9.80
C SER A 555 -1.24 -11.82 10.14
N VAL A 556 -0.44 -12.60 9.42
CA VAL A 556 -0.21 -14.04 9.63
C VAL A 556 0.43 -14.33 10.98
N LYS A 557 1.04 -13.32 11.62
CA LYS A 557 1.62 -13.47 12.96
C LYS A 557 0.58 -13.81 14.01
N SER A 558 -0.68 -13.43 13.80
CA SER A 558 -1.81 -13.86 14.63
C SER A 558 -2.04 -15.38 14.62
N GLN A 559 -1.47 -16.11 13.66
CA GLN A 559 -1.64 -17.56 13.52
C GLN A 559 -0.34 -18.32 13.81
N LEU A 560 0.82 -17.79 13.41
CA LEU A 560 2.11 -18.51 13.50
C LEU A 560 3.04 -17.97 14.61
N GLY A 561 2.68 -16.86 15.24
CA GLY A 561 3.66 -16.03 15.94
C GLY A 561 4.57 -15.28 14.96
N HIS A 562 5.57 -14.58 15.50
CA HIS A 562 6.52 -13.81 14.71
C HIS A 562 7.69 -14.69 14.25
N THR A 563 7.64 -15.11 12.98
CA THR A 563 8.69 -15.93 12.33
C THR A 563 9.96 -15.16 11.93
N LYS A 564 10.27 -14.08 12.66
CA LYS A 564 11.48 -13.25 12.55
C LYS A 564 11.95 -13.04 11.09
N CYS A 565 13.11 -13.56 10.68
CA CYS A 565 13.64 -13.35 9.33
C CYS A 565 12.72 -13.87 8.22
N ALA A 566 11.93 -14.92 8.47
CA ALA A 566 10.98 -15.52 7.54
C ALA A 566 9.60 -14.81 7.49
N ALA A 567 9.35 -13.81 8.35
CA ALA A 567 8.02 -13.21 8.52
C ALA A 567 7.48 -12.49 7.29
N GLY A 568 8.35 -11.79 6.56
CA GLY A 568 7.98 -11.13 5.31
C GLY A 568 7.49 -12.10 4.24
N LEU A 569 8.21 -13.21 4.06
CA LEU A 569 7.83 -14.24 3.09
C LEU A 569 6.61 -15.07 3.53
N ALA A 570 6.40 -15.29 4.83
CA ALA A 570 5.16 -15.90 5.32
C ALA A 570 3.92 -15.07 4.93
N GLY A 571 4.00 -13.75 5.12
CA GLY A 571 2.98 -12.82 4.67
C GLY A 571 2.85 -12.76 3.15
N LEU A 572 3.97 -12.77 2.42
CA LEU A 572 3.98 -12.74 0.96
C LEU A 572 3.33 -13.99 0.35
N ILE A 573 3.63 -15.19 0.87
CA ILE A 573 3.02 -16.45 0.41
C ILE A 573 1.52 -16.43 0.69
N LYS A 574 1.09 -15.99 1.88
CA LYS A 574 -0.33 -15.79 2.20
C LYS A 574 -1.01 -14.84 1.23
N ALA A 575 -0.40 -13.69 0.93
CA ALA A 575 -0.95 -12.69 0.02
C ALA A 575 -0.98 -13.18 -1.44
N ALA A 576 0.07 -13.86 -1.91
CA ALA A 576 0.13 -14.44 -3.25
C ALA A 576 -0.95 -15.52 -3.43
N ARG A 577 -1.15 -16.38 -2.42
CA ARG A 577 -2.26 -17.35 -2.41
C ARG A 577 -3.63 -16.66 -2.39
N ALA A 578 -3.81 -15.61 -1.61
CA ALA A 578 -5.06 -14.85 -1.57
C ALA A 578 -5.42 -14.22 -2.93
N VAL A 579 -4.44 -13.59 -3.59
CA VAL A 579 -4.58 -13.02 -4.94
C VAL A 579 -4.90 -14.11 -5.96
N HIS A 580 -4.12 -15.20 -5.96
CA HIS A 580 -4.27 -16.31 -6.89
C HIS A 580 -5.65 -16.97 -6.78
N THR A 581 -6.05 -17.32 -5.56
CA THR A 581 -7.27 -18.10 -5.28
C THR A 581 -8.53 -17.24 -5.15
N GLY A 582 -8.40 -15.91 -5.08
CA GLY A 582 -9.55 -15.03 -4.89
C GLY A 582 -10.20 -15.19 -3.52
N VAL A 583 -9.41 -15.38 -2.46
CA VAL A 583 -9.90 -15.50 -1.07
C VAL A 583 -9.13 -14.56 -0.16
N ARG A 584 -9.84 -13.69 0.57
CA ARG A 584 -9.26 -12.89 1.65
C ARG A 584 -9.19 -13.72 2.93
N PRO A 585 -7.99 -13.96 3.47
CA PRO A 585 -7.80 -14.80 4.65
C PRO A 585 -8.12 -14.04 5.95
N PRO A 586 -8.50 -14.78 7.03
CA PRO A 586 -8.75 -14.17 8.31
C PRO A 586 -7.48 -13.65 9.00
N THR A 587 -7.68 -12.73 9.94
CA THR A 587 -6.73 -12.36 10.99
C THR A 587 -7.34 -12.67 12.36
N LEU A 588 -6.54 -13.23 13.28
CA LEU A 588 -7.03 -13.66 14.59
C LEU A 588 -6.85 -12.60 15.67
N HIS A 589 -7.51 -12.84 16.80
CA HIS A 589 -7.38 -12.10 18.07
C HIS A 589 -7.77 -10.63 18.04
N ILE A 590 -8.69 -10.26 17.15
CA ILE A 590 -9.32 -8.93 17.13
C ILE A 590 -10.67 -9.04 17.86
N ASP A 591 -10.62 -8.82 19.17
CA ASP A 591 -11.79 -8.74 20.04
C ASP A 591 -12.32 -7.29 20.09
N ARG A 592 -11.40 -6.32 20.20
CA ARG A 592 -11.67 -4.88 20.14
C ARG A 592 -10.53 -4.18 19.41
N PRO A 593 -10.79 -3.56 18.24
CA PRO A 593 -9.76 -2.89 17.46
C PRO A 593 -8.99 -1.82 18.25
N ASN A 594 -7.75 -1.60 17.83
CA ASN A 594 -6.87 -0.56 18.33
C ASN A 594 -7.55 0.83 18.24
N PRO A 595 -7.42 1.72 19.24
CA PRO A 595 -8.04 3.06 19.21
C PRO A 595 -7.68 3.96 18.03
N ALA A 596 -6.59 3.66 17.30
CA ALA A 596 -6.24 4.34 16.06
C ALA A 596 -7.18 3.97 14.88
N TRP A 597 -7.96 2.89 15.00
CA TRP A 597 -8.96 2.48 14.03
C TRP A 597 -10.33 3.09 14.36
N GLN A 598 -11.04 3.59 13.34
CA GLN A 598 -12.38 4.16 13.45
C GLN A 598 -13.27 3.55 12.36
N ALA A 599 -14.38 2.93 12.74
CA ALA A 599 -15.23 2.16 11.83
C ALA A 599 -15.83 3.02 10.70
N GLU A 600 -16.14 4.27 10.99
CA GLU A 600 -16.84 5.17 10.07
C GLU A 600 -15.90 5.87 9.08
N THR A 601 -14.59 5.84 9.31
CA THR A 601 -13.61 6.63 8.54
C THR A 601 -12.41 5.82 8.05
N SER A 602 -12.11 4.67 8.66
CA SER A 602 -10.95 3.87 8.29
C SER A 602 -11.17 3.19 6.93
N PRO A 603 -10.17 3.21 6.03
CA PRO A 603 -10.24 2.44 4.79
C PRO A 603 -10.13 0.93 5.03
N PHE A 604 -9.76 0.51 6.25
CA PHE A 604 -9.51 -0.88 6.59
C PHE A 604 -10.66 -1.56 7.32
N ALA A 605 -10.90 -2.81 6.95
CA ALA A 605 -11.74 -3.76 7.68
C ALA A 605 -10.90 -4.99 8.09
N PHE A 606 -11.31 -5.65 9.17
CA PHE A 606 -10.68 -6.87 9.65
C PHE A 606 -11.56 -8.07 9.33
N ASP A 607 -11.10 -8.94 8.43
CA ASP A 607 -11.77 -10.20 8.15
C ASP A 607 -11.39 -11.21 9.27
N THR A 608 -12.36 -11.66 10.07
CA THR A 608 -12.16 -12.65 11.14
C THR A 608 -12.45 -14.09 10.69
N GLU A 609 -12.93 -14.24 9.46
CA GLU A 609 -13.17 -15.50 8.76
C GLU A 609 -12.72 -15.37 7.30
N ALA A 610 -12.46 -16.48 6.62
CA ALA A 610 -12.10 -16.45 5.20
C ALA A 610 -13.27 -15.95 4.34
N ARG A 611 -13.02 -15.01 3.42
CA ARG A 611 -14.05 -14.40 2.57
C ARG A 611 -13.69 -14.44 1.09
N PRO A 612 -14.66 -14.63 0.18
CA PRO A 612 -14.40 -14.50 -1.25
C PRO A 612 -13.90 -13.09 -1.61
N TRP A 613 -12.86 -13.01 -2.43
CA TRP A 613 -12.38 -11.77 -3.04
C TRP A 613 -12.94 -11.65 -4.46
N ALA A 614 -14.26 -11.41 -4.53
CA ALA A 614 -15.08 -11.46 -5.74
C ALA A 614 -14.89 -10.25 -6.68
N VAL A 615 -13.64 -10.00 -7.08
CA VAL A 615 -13.27 -9.09 -8.18
C VAL A 615 -12.44 -9.89 -9.20
N PRO A 616 -12.39 -9.46 -10.47
CA PRO A 616 -11.51 -10.07 -11.46
C PRO A 616 -10.06 -10.16 -10.98
N VAL A 617 -9.33 -11.20 -11.38
CA VAL A 617 -7.97 -11.50 -10.90
C VAL A 617 -7.02 -10.31 -11.07
N GLU A 618 -7.09 -9.59 -12.18
CA GLU A 618 -6.26 -8.42 -12.49
C GLU A 618 -6.52 -7.21 -11.57
N ARG A 619 -7.64 -7.20 -10.84
CA ARG A 619 -7.99 -6.19 -9.84
C ARG A 619 -7.70 -6.64 -8.40
N ARG A 620 -7.19 -7.85 -8.20
CA ARG A 620 -6.75 -8.34 -6.89
C ARG A 620 -5.34 -7.84 -6.62
N ILE A 621 -5.25 -6.74 -5.89
CA ILE A 621 -3.98 -6.11 -5.51
C ILE A 621 -3.79 -6.24 -4.01
N ALA A 622 -2.62 -6.73 -3.60
CA ALA A 622 -2.24 -6.89 -2.21
C ALA A 622 -0.94 -6.12 -1.87
N GLY A 623 -0.91 -5.50 -0.70
CA GLY A 623 0.31 -4.94 -0.10
C GLY A 623 0.85 -5.86 1.00
N VAL A 624 2.17 -5.96 1.13
CA VAL A 624 2.83 -6.77 2.17
C VAL A 624 3.92 -5.94 2.85
N SER A 625 3.83 -5.75 4.17
CA SER A 625 4.78 -4.95 4.95
C SER A 625 5.67 -5.81 5.84
N ALA A 626 6.96 -5.46 5.92
CA ALA A 626 7.86 -5.95 6.96
C ALA A 626 8.75 -4.82 7.46
N PHE A 627 8.70 -4.57 8.77
CA PHE A 627 9.48 -3.53 9.44
C PHE A 627 10.46 -4.19 10.40
N GLY A 628 11.74 -4.09 10.04
CA GLY A 628 12.85 -4.70 10.75
C GLY A 628 13.20 -3.91 11.99
N PHE A 629 13.51 -4.65 13.07
CA PHE A 629 14.20 -4.09 14.22
C PHE A 629 15.48 -3.35 13.76
N GLY A 630 15.72 -2.14 14.28
CA GLY A 630 16.79 -1.26 13.79
C GLY A 630 16.34 -0.28 12.69
N GLY A 631 15.06 -0.27 12.31
CA GLY A 631 14.46 0.78 11.49
C GLY A 631 14.62 0.58 9.99
N THR A 632 14.64 -0.66 9.50
CA THR A 632 14.67 -0.99 8.07
C THR A 632 13.28 -1.41 7.61
N ASN A 633 12.69 -0.70 6.67
CA ASN A 633 11.28 -0.92 6.27
C ASN A 633 11.19 -1.36 4.82
N TYR A 634 10.40 -2.41 4.56
CA TYR A 634 10.05 -2.86 3.22
C TYR A 634 8.54 -2.99 3.06
N HIS A 635 8.04 -2.62 1.88
CA HIS A 635 6.67 -2.85 1.45
C HIS A 635 6.66 -3.40 0.02
N ALA A 636 6.00 -4.53 -0.22
CA ALA A 636 5.84 -5.14 -1.52
C ALA A 636 4.41 -4.99 -2.04
N VAL A 637 4.25 -4.78 -3.34
CA VAL A 637 2.94 -4.71 -4.02
C VAL A 637 2.82 -5.89 -4.97
N LEU A 638 1.76 -6.70 -4.81
CA LEU A 638 1.42 -7.82 -5.66
C LEU A 638 0.12 -7.55 -6.41
N ALA A 639 0.05 -8.01 -7.66
CA ALA A 639 -1.16 -8.01 -8.47
C ALA A 639 -1.46 -9.41 -9.00
N GLY A 640 -2.74 -9.70 -9.27
CA GLY A 640 -3.13 -10.93 -9.93
C GLY A 640 -2.73 -10.97 -11.41
N TYR A 641 -2.52 -12.17 -11.92
CA TYR A 641 -2.11 -12.39 -13.30
C TYR A 641 -3.32 -12.69 -14.20
N ALA A 642 -3.61 -11.80 -15.15
CA ALA A 642 -4.77 -11.92 -16.05
C ALA A 642 -4.75 -13.15 -16.97
N GLY A 643 -3.57 -13.70 -17.26
CA GLY A 643 -3.42 -14.91 -18.07
C GLY A 643 -3.64 -16.22 -17.30
N ALA A 644 -3.82 -16.17 -15.98
CA ALA A 644 -4.13 -17.36 -15.20
C ALA A 644 -5.60 -17.76 -15.37
N GLN A 645 -5.87 -19.06 -15.51
CA GLN A 645 -7.21 -19.58 -15.30
C GLN A 645 -7.61 -19.33 -13.85
N GLU A 646 -8.77 -18.73 -13.60
CA GLU A 646 -9.27 -18.55 -12.24
C GLU A 646 -9.41 -19.92 -11.56
N PRO A 647 -8.84 -20.10 -10.35
CA PRO A 647 -8.99 -21.36 -9.63
C PRO A 647 -10.46 -21.66 -9.35
N GLU A 648 -10.90 -22.87 -9.69
CA GLU A 648 -12.29 -23.32 -9.46
C GLU A 648 -12.63 -23.43 -7.97
N GLN A 649 -11.62 -23.54 -7.10
CA GLN A 649 -11.76 -23.69 -5.66
C GLN A 649 -10.68 -22.91 -4.90
N GLY A 650 -11.06 -22.33 -3.75
CA GLY A 650 -10.18 -21.54 -2.89
C GLY A 650 -9.41 -22.36 -1.84
N ARG A 651 -9.77 -23.64 -1.63
CA ARG A 651 -9.11 -24.57 -0.70
C ARG A 651 -8.59 -25.80 -1.45
N GLU A 652 -7.46 -26.32 -1.01
CA GLU A 652 -6.82 -27.53 -1.56
C GLU A 652 -6.70 -28.69 -0.56
N ASP A 653 -7.10 -28.46 0.70
CA ASP A 653 -7.17 -29.44 1.77
C ASP A 653 -8.59 -29.41 2.33
N TRP A 654 -9.27 -30.55 2.22
CA TRP A 654 -10.67 -30.71 2.57
C TRP A 654 -10.80 -31.61 3.80
N PRO A 655 -11.82 -31.41 4.66
CA PRO A 655 -12.01 -32.24 5.85
C PRO A 655 -12.28 -33.72 5.53
N ALA A 656 -12.59 -34.05 4.27
CA ALA A 656 -12.72 -35.41 3.76
C ALA A 656 -12.40 -35.43 2.26
N GLU A 657 -11.89 -36.57 1.78
CA GLU A 657 -11.62 -36.84 0.37
C GLU A 657 -12.53 -37.97 -0.14
N LEU A 658 -12.95 -37.88 -1.41
CA LEU A 658 -13.81 -38.89 -2.04
C LEU A 658 -12.96 -39.92 -2.79
N PHE A 659 -12.99 -41.17 -2.33
CA PHE A 659 -12.36 -42.29 -3.02
C PHE A 659 -13.37 -43.02 -3.90
N CYS A 660 -13.19 -42.95 -5.22
CA CYS A 660 -13.99 -43.73 -6.17
C CYS A 660 -13.22 -44.99 -6.60
N PHE A 661 -13.82 -46.17 -6.41
CA PHE A 661 -13.24 -47.43 -6.89
C PHE A 661 -14.15 -48.06 -7.94
N ARG A 662 -13.60 -48.33 -9.12
CA ARG A 662 -14.31 -48.98 -10.22
C ARG A 662 -13.88 -50.42 -10.40
N GLY A 663 -14.82 -51.29 -10.77
CA GLY A 663 -14.55 -52.66 -11.16
C GLY A 663 -15.74 -53.23 -11.94
N GLU A 664 -15.48 -54.22 -12.80
CA GLU A 664 -16.55 -54.94 -13.52
C GLU A 664 -17.48 -55.70 -12.57
N ASP A 665 -16.99 -56.02 -11.38
CA ASP A 665 -17.74 -56.57 -10.27
C ASP A 665 -17.22 -56.03 -8.92
N ARG A 666 -17.90 -56.41 -7.84
CA ARG A 666 -17.53 -56.02 -6.46
C ARG A 666 -16.15 -56.53 -6.06
N ARG A 667 -15.69 -57.68 -6.59
CA ARG A 667 -14.37 -58.25 -6.27
C ARG A 667 -13.26 -57.44 -6.93
N ALA A 668 -13.46 -56.96 -8.15
CA ALA A 668 -12.53 -56.12 -8.88
C ALA A 668 -12.35 -54.75 -8.20
N ALA A 669 -13.45 -54.12 -7.78
CA ALA A 669 -13.38 -52.90 -6.97
C ALA A 669 -12.65 -53.14 -5.64
N GLY A 670 -12.93 -54.27 -4.96
CA GLY A 670 -12.23 -54.66 -3.73
C GLY A 670 -10.72 -54.86 -3.91
N ARG A 671 -10.26 -55.35 -5.07
CA ARG A 671 -8.82 -55.45 -5.37
C ARG A 671 -8.17 -54.08 -5.55
N ALA A 672 -8.87 -53.11 -6.15
CA ALA A 672 -8.36 -51.75 -6.27
C ALA A 672 -8.20 -51.09 -4.89
N MET A 673 -9.19 -51.26 -4.00
CA MET A 673 -9.11 -50.81 -2.61
C MET A 673 -7.93 -51.45 -1.87
N ALA A 674 -7.75 -52.76 -1.98
CA ALA A 674 -6.66 -53.48 -1.32
C ALA A 674 -5.27 -53.05 -1.81
N ARG A 675 -5.12 -52.72 -3.11
CA ARG A 675 -3.85 -52.20 -3.65
C ARG A 675 -3.50 -50.84 -3.07
N LEU A 676 -4.47 -49.93 -3.00
CA LEU A 676 -4.25 -48.61 -2.41
C LEU A 676 -3.91 -48.72 -0.91
N ALA A 677 -4.60 -49.59 -0.18
CA ALA A 677 -4.31 -49.85 1.24
C ALA A 677 -2.89 -50.40 1.46
N ALA A 678 -2.45 -51.37 0.65
CA ALA A 678 -1.08 -51.89 0.73
C ALA A 678 -0.05 -50.78 0.42
N ARG A 679 -0.35 -49.91 -0.55
CA ARG A 679 0.54 -48.81 -0.92
C ARG A 679 0.66 -47.75 0.18
N LEU A 680 -0.45 -47.46 0.86
CA LEU A 680 -0.50 -46.63 2.05
C LEU A 680 0.45 -47.18 3.13
N GLU A 681 0.31 -48.46 3.48
CA GLU A 681 1.17 -49.10 4.49
C GLU A 681 2.66 -49.06 4.10
N GLU A 682 3.00 -49.32 2.82
CA GLU A 682 4.37 -49.23 2.31
C GLU A 682 4.94 -47.81 2.42
N ASN A 683 4.16 -46.80 2.08
CA ASN A 683 4.58 -45.41 2.10
C ASN A 683 4.75 -44.88 3.53
N ASP A 684 3.81 -45.20 4.41
CA ASP A 684 3.87 -44.84 5.83
C ASP A 684 5.07 -45.50 6.52
N ALA A 685 5.29 -46.80 6.27
CA ALA A 685 6.46 -47.51 6.80
C ALA A 685 7.79 -46.95 6.27
N ALA A 686 7.80 -46.39 5.05
CA ALA A 686 8.95 -45.72 4.48
C ALA A 686 9.12 -44.26 4.92
N GLY A 687 8.25 -43.75 5.80
CA GLY A 687 8.28 -42.34 6.24
C GLY A 687 7.95 -41.35 5.12
N ARG A 688 7.19 -41.78 4.10
CA ARG A 688 6.82 -40.98 2.94
C ARG A 688 5.30 -41.00 2.73
N PRO A 689 4.49 -40.61 3.74
CA PRO A 689 3.03 -40.63 3.62
C PRO A 689 2.59 -39.74 2.44
N TRP A 690 1.64 -40.22 1.66
CA TRP A 690 1.03 -39.42 0.58
C TRP A 690 -0.13 -38.62 1.13
N ALA A 691 -0.39 -37.45 0.53
CA ALA A 691 -1.58 -36.68 0.90
C ALA A 691 -2.84 -37.45 0.51
N LEU A 692 -3.87 -37.37 1.36
CA LEU A 692 -5.13 -38.08 1.15
C LEU A 692 -5.77 -37.73 -0.21
N ARG A 693 -5.63 -36.46 -0.64
CA ARG A 693 -6.08 -35.97 -1.95
C ARG A 693 -5.38 -36.64 -3.13
N ASP A 694 -4.09 -36.93 -3.01
CA ASP A 694 -3.30 -37.54 -4.10
C ASP A 694 -3.71 -39.01 -4.26
N LEU A 695 -3.94 -39.69 -3.14
CA LEU A 695 -4.46 -41.06 -3.10
C LEU A 695 -5.89 -41.13 -3.64
N ALA A 696 -6.74 -40.15 -3.30
CA ALA A 696 -8.10 -40.06 -3.82
C ALA A 696 -8.10 -39.79 -5.33
N ALA A 697 -7.24 -38.89 -5.81
CA ALA A 697 -7.06 -38.62 -7.23
C ALA A 697 -6.58 -39.86 -7.99
N GLU A 698 -5.59 -40.60 -7.47
CA GLU A 698 -5.13 -41.86 -8.05
C GLU A 698 -6.26 -42.90 -8.11
N ALA A 699 -7.00 -43.08 -7.01
CA ALA A 699 -8.13 -44.00 -6.96
C ALA A 699 -9.17 -43.67 -8.04
N CYS A 700 -9.44 -42.38 -8.25
CA CYS A 700 -10.39 -41.92 -9.26
C CYS A 700 -9.84 -42.00 -10.70
N ALA A 701 -8.52 -41.85 -10.90
CA ALA A 701 -7.88 -41.81 -12.21
C ALA A 701 -7.58 -43.19 -12.81
N GLY A 702 -7.53 -44.26 -12.01
CA GLY A 702 -7.18 -45.63 -12.44
C GLY A 702 -8.18 -46.35 -13.38
N GLY A 703 -8.94 -45.61 -14.19
CA GLY A 703 -9.98 -46.11 -15.08
C GLY A 703 -9.78 -45.83 -16.58
N SER A 704 -8.60 -45.39 -17.02
CA SER A 704 -8.22 -45.26 -18.44
C SER A 704 -7.31 -46.37 -18.91
#